data_AF-A0A833R388-F1
#
_entry.id   AF-A0A833R388-F1
#
_cell.length_a   1.000
_cell.length_b   1.000
_cell.length_c   1.000
_cell.angle_alpha   90.00
_cell.angle_beta   90.00
_cell.angle_gamma   90.00
#
_symmetry.space_group_name_H-M   'P 1'
#
loop_
_entity.id
_entity.type
_entity.pdbx_description
1 polymer ?
#
loop_
_entity_poly.entity_id
_entity_poly.type
_entity_poly.pdbx_seq_one_letter_code
_entity_poly.pdbx_strand_id
1 'polypeptide(L)'
;MKAPGEKAVLLFLFVAILAWLQVNKGSAEVRALVKTAVGFVPVGSVVAKESCWSMLKGGFTVNISGPGELYFETNNSTAEIWVDNVSLQPFAQDEWRSHHNESINQVRKKRVNVTAVDSNGKPIAGAKFSVDPIRPGFPFGTAINQAILRNPDYQRWFASRFTVTTFENEMKWYSTEYTPGHEDYSAADAMLAFAKQHGIHVRGHNVFWDDQNTQMAWVRYLPKPQFEQAVEKRLKSVVNRYKGQVIHWDVVNENVHFNFFETMLSPDASTKIFQKVNKIDPNVILFMNDYNTLEQPGDWNAMPDRYLQKFHQIRAGNANAKMAIGLEAHFDVPNIPYMRSVLDKMATAGVPIWLTEVDVAGTDPNQAHYLEQILREAYSHPAVQGIVMWASWTPMGCYRMCLTNNQFQNFPVGNSVDSLIQEWKTHSVGTTGADGSLQANLAYGEYSVTVTHPSTNSSSVHKISVSADSHPCLAEPLKPQYGGGILVNPEFNDVLKGWANNSTAEIWVDNVSFQPFTQEEWKGHHNESVDQKNKKPVTVTAADKDGKPIAGAKVTVNPTRSGFPFGTAINAAILKNTDYQKWFASRFTVTTFENEMKWYGTEYTQGHEDFSVADAMLKFAKKNNVHVRGHNVFWDDQTAQMDWVAKLPKPELEQAVAKHLKSVVTRYKGQVIHWDVVNENVHFNFFETKLSPDASTKIFQEVNKIDPDVLLFMNDFNTLENPGDWNAMPDKYLKKFHEIKKGNPKAKMAIGLESHFDAPNIANMRAVLDKMATAGVPIWLTEVDVGGTDAKQAHYLEQILREGYSHPAVQGIVMWASWTPKGCYRMCLTDNQFKNLPVGDLVDSLIKEWKTRAVGTTGEDGSIQAKLAHGEYSVNVTHPATNSSSAHKIKVGPDSHPVHKLEIHH
;
A
#
# COMPACT_ATOMS: atom_id res chain seq x y z
N MET A 1 -7.47 -31.79 -39.25
CA MET A 1 -6.11 -32.23 -39.64
C MET A 1 -5.38 -31.02 -40.21
N LYS A 2 -4.23 -30.64 -39.64
CA LYS A 2 -3.24 -29.70 -40.21
C LYS A 2 -1.89 -30.43 -40.25
N ALA A 3 -0.99 -29.99 -41.13
CA ALA A 3 0.18 -30.75 -41.55
C ALA A 3 1.24 -30.96 -40.45
N PRO A 4 1.99 -32.08 -40.48
CA PRO A 4 3.13 -32.30 -39.59
C PRO A 4 4.35 -31.51 -40.09
N GLY A 5 4.81 -30.51 -39.35
CA GLY A 5 5.99 -29.72 -39.74
C GLY A 5 6.40 -28.62 -38.77
N GLU A 6 5.44 -27.98 -38.09
CA GLU A 6 5.75 -27.01 -37.03
C GLU A 6 6.00 -27.74 -35.71
N LYS A 7 7.21 -27.60 -35.16
CA LYS A 7 7.46 -27.94 -33.76
C LYS A 7 6.59 -27.04 -32.90
N ALA A 8 5.61 -27.63 -32.21
CA ALA A 8 4.84 -26.90 -31.21
C ALA A 8 5.79 -26.35 -30.15
N VAL A 9 5.94 -25.02 -30.11
CA VAL A 9 6.57 -24.34 -28.99
C VAL A 9 5.63 -24.53 -27.81
N LEU A 10 6.02 -25.37 -26.84
CA LEU A 10 5.35 -25.39 -25.55
C LEU A 10 5.59 -24.03 -24.87
N LEU A 11 4.58 -23.17 -24.92
CA LEU A 11 4.51 -21.98 -24.08
C LEU A 11 4.31 -22.45 -22.63
N PHE A 12 5.41 -22.52 -21.89
CA PHE A 12 5.36 -22.68 -20.44
C PHE A 12 4.78 -21.39 -19.83
N LEU A 13 3.63 -21.50 -19.18
CA LEU A 13 2.97 -20.40 -18.47
C LEU A 13 3.20 -20.55 -16.97
N PHE A 14 3.58 -19.46 -16.32
CA PHE A 14 3.66 -19.38 -14.86
C PHE A 14 2.31 -18.92 -14.33
N VAL A 15 1.72 -19.65 -13.38
CA VAL A 15 0.42 -19.29 -12.80
C VAL A 15 0.59 -19.09 -11.30
N ALA A 16 0.30 -17.88 -10.82
CA ALA A 16 0.18 -17.61 -9.39
C ALA A 16 -1.25 -17.92 -8.91
N ILE A 17 -1.39 -18.49 -7.72
CA ILE A 17 -2.67 -18.69 -7.03
C ILE A 17 -2.69 -17.93 -5.71
N LEU A 18 -3.84 -17.32 -5.40
CA LEU A 18 -4.18 -16.81 -4.09
C LEU A 18 -5.59 -17.28 -3.74
N ALA A 19 -5.82 -17.69 -2.50
CA ALA A 19 -7.13 -18.05 -1.98
C ALA A 19 -7.19 -17.78 -0.48
N TRP A 20 -8.36 -17.42 0.02
CA TRP A 20 -8.63 -17.33 1.45
C TRP A 20 -9.29 -18.61 1.93
N LEU A 21 -8.80 -19.19 3.03
CA LEU A 21 -9.36 -20.42 3.59
C LEU A 21 -9.67 -20.29 5.08
N GLN A 22 -10.83 -20.79 5.48
CA GLN A 22 -11.26 -20.93 6.87
C GLN A 22 -11.72 -22.38 7.09
N VAL A 23 -11.72 -22.85 8.34
CA VAL A 23 -12.31 -24.17 8.67
C VAL A 23 -13.39 -24.04 9.74
N ASN A 24 -14.35 -24.96 9.73
CA ASN A 24 -15.45 -24.95 10.69
C ASN A 24 -15.05 -25.20 12.15
N LYS A 25 -13.87 -25.80 12.42
CA LYS A 25 -13.45 -26.15 13.77
C LYS A 25 -11.92 -26.21 13.95
N GLY A 26 -11.42 -25.55 15.00
CA GLY A 26 -10.03 -25.55 15.42
C GLY A 26 -9.07 -25.00 14.35
N SER A 27 -8.25 -25.89 13.79
CA SER A 27 -7.38 -25.59 12.65
C SER A 27 -7.13 -26.86 11.85
N ALA A 28 -7.00 -26.73 10.53
CA ALA A 28 -6.59 -27.83 9.66
C ALA A 28 -5.54 -27.37 8.65
N GLU A 29 -4.67 -28.30 8.27
CA GLU A 29 -3.72 -28.11 7.19
C GLU A 29 -4.44 -28.32 5.87
N VAL A 30 -4.42 -27.31 5.01
CA VAL A 30 -5.11 -27.34 3.72
C VAL A 30 -4.12 -27.08 2.60
N ARG A 31 -4.20 -27.87 1.53
CA ARG A 31 -3.38 -27.75 0.33
C ARG A 31 -4.27 -27.51 -0.88
N ALA A 32 -3.83 -26.61 -1.76
CA ALA A 32 -4.40 -26.44 -3.09
C ALA A 32 -3.71 -27.40 -4.07
N LEU A 33 -4.51 -28.11 -4.87
CA LEU A 33 -4.05 -28.99 -5.96
C LEU A 33 -4.67 -28.55 -7.29
N VAL A 34 -3.90 -28.55 -8.37
CA VAL A 34 -4.44 -28.47 -9.72
C VAL A 34 -4.37 -29.85 -10.36
N LYS A 35 -5.53 -30.44 -10.65
CA LYS A 35 -5.66 -31.67 -11.42
C LYS A 35 -5.51 -31.35 -12.90
N THR A 36 -4.54 -32.00 -13.53
CA THR A 36 -4.21 -31.89 -14.96
C THR A 36 -4.50 -33.22 -15.67
N ALA A 37 -4.30 -33.26 -16.99
CA ALA A 37 -4.41 -34.48 -17.78
C ALA A 37 -3.46 -35.62 -17.38
N VAL A 38 -2.41 -35.36 -16.58
CA VAL A 38 -1.44 -36.37 -16.12
C VAL A 38 -1.46 -36.65 -14.62
N GLY A 39 -2.26 -35.92 -13.84
CA GLY A 39 -2.34 -36.07 -12.38
C GLY A 39 -2.54 -34.76 -11.63
N PHE A 40 -2.54 -34.85 -10.30
CA PHE A 40 -2.67 -33.71 -9.38
C PHE A 40 -1.31 -33.07 -9.12
N VAL A 41 -1.25 -31.74 -9.19
CA VAL A 41 -0.06 -30.93 -8.92
C VAL A 41 -0.33 -30.08 -7.68
N PRO A 42 0.39 -30.27 -6.56
CA PRO A 42 0.37 -29.34 -5.43
C PRO A 42 0.82 -27.93 -5.84
N VAL A 43 0.03 -26.91 -5.52
CA VAL A 43 0.30 -25.51 -5.92
C VAL A 43 0.47 -24.54 -4.77
N GLY A 44 0.03 -24.88 -3.56
CA GLY A 44 0.18 -24.04 -2.36
C GLY A 44 -0.45 -24.69 -1.13
N SER A 45 -0.15 -24.20 0.07
CA SER A 45 -0.72 -24.72 1.32
C SER A 45 -0.86 -23.64 2.40
N VAL A 46 -1.73 -23.89 3.38
CA VAL A 46 -2.00 -23.00 4.51
C VAL A 46 -2.46 -23.79 5.74
N VAL A 47 -2.18 -23.30 6.94
CA VAL A 47 -2.88 -23.74 8.17
C VAL A 47 -4.13 -22.86 8.33
N ALA A 48 -5.26 -23.35 7.82
CA ALA A 48 -6.56 -22.70 7.96
C ALA A 48 -7.09 -22.84 9.39
N LYS A 49 -7.81 -21.82 9.89
CA LYS A 49 -8.25 -21.73 11.30
C LYS A 49 -9.74 -21.45 11.39
N GLU A 50 -10.35 -21.82 12.50
CA GLU A 50 -11.71 -21.45 12.86
C GLU A 50 -11.82 -19.94 13.14
N SER A 51 -12.90 -19.31 12.68
CA SER A 51 -13.17 -17.88 12.83
C SER A 51 -12.10 -16.92 12.29
N CYS A 52 -11.09 -17.42 11.57
CA CYS A 52 -9.99 -16.64 11.01
C CYS A 52 -9.64 -17.13 9.60
N TRP A 53 -9.97 -16.32 8.59
CA TRP A 53 -9.54 -16.62 7.22
C TRP A 53 -8.02 -16.54 7.14
N SER A 54 -7.44 -17.49 6.44
CA SER A 54 -6.00 -17.71 6.34
C SER A 54 -5.62 -17.75 4.85
N MET A 55 -4.75 -16.83 4.42
CA MET A 55 -4.33 -16.74 3.03
C MET A 55 -3.44 -17.94 2.65
N LEU A 56 -3.91 -18.73 1.69
CA LEU A 56 -3.09 -19.62 0.88
C LEU A 56 -2.60 -18.82 -0.32
N LYS A 57 -1.27 -18.67 -0.41
CA LYS A 57 -0.60 -18.17 -1.62
C LYS A 57 0.21 -19.33 -2.21
N GLY A 58 0.30 -19.37 -3.53
CA GLY A 58 0.92 -20.48 -4.24
C GLY A 58 1.23 -20.15 -5.71
N GLY A 59 1.61 -21.17 -6.45
CA GLY A 59 1.63 -21.14 -7.91
C GLY A 59 2.13 -22.45 -8.53
N PHE A 60 2.09 -22.51 -9.85
CA PHE A 60 2.59 -23.66 -10.63
C PHE A 60 3.01 -23.25 -12.05
N THR A 61 3.87 -24.09 -12.66
CA THR A 61 4.25 -23.96 -14.06
C THR A 61 3.38 -24.89 -14.91
N VAL A 62 2.63 -24.35 -15.87
CA VAL A 62 1.88 -25.11 -16.85
C VAL A 62 2.83 -25.62 -17.92
N ASN A 63 2.98 -26.95 -18.01
CA ASN A 63 3.80 -27.64 -19.01
C ASN A 63 2.99 -28.60 -19.91
N ILE A 64 1.66 -28.66 -19.74
CA ILE A 64 0.76 -29.59 -20.43
C ILE A 64 -0.52 -28.85 -20.84
N SER A 65 -0.95 -29.05 -22.09
CA SER A 65 -2.20 -28.48 -22.60
C SER A 65 -3.40 -29.37 -22.27
N GLY A 66 -4.39 -28.84 -21.55
CA GLY A 66 -5.63 -29.54 -21.21
C GLY A 66 -6.49 -28.74 -20.22
N PRO A 67 -7.69 -29.24 -19.87
CA PRO A 67 -8.47 -28.67 -18.77
C PRO A 67 -7.72 -28.88 -17.44
N GLY A 68 -7.77 -27.86 -16.58
CA GLY A 68 -7.28 -27.90 -15.21
C GLY A 68 -8.45 -27.72 -14.23
N GLU A 69 -8.50 -28.54 -13.18
CA GLU A 69 -9.50 -28.43 -12.11
C GLU A 69 -8.77 -28.11 -10.80
N LEU A 70 -9.18 -27.05 -10.08
CA LEU A 70 -8.61 -26.68 -8.78
C LEU A 70 -9.36 -27.39 -7.66
N TYR A 71 -8.60 -28.00 -6.74
CA TYR A 71 -9.08 -28.69 -5.56
C TYR A 71 -8.41 -28.12 -4.31
N PHE A 72 -9.09 -28.24 -3.17
CA PHE A 72 -8.50 -28.04 -1.85
C PHE A 72 -8.64 -29.34 -1.05
N GLU A 73 -7.53 -29.85 -0.53
CA GLU A 73 -7.47 -31.09 0.27
C GLU A 73 -7.00 -30.80 1.70
N THR A 74 -7.48 -31.58 2.66
CA THR A 74 -6.99 -31.56 4.04
C THR A 74 -6.81 -32.98 4.57
N ASN A 75 -5.85 -33.14 5.49
CA ASN A 75 -5.65 -34.41 6.22
C ASN A 75 -6.70 -34.63 7.33
N ASN A 76 -7.48 -33.61 7.70
CA ASN A 76 -8.56 -33.72 8.68
C ASN A 76 -9.91 -34.01 8.01
N SER A 77 -10.27 -35.30 7.91
CA SER A 77 -11.53 -35.76 7.30
C SER A 77 -12.82 -35.30 8.00
N THR A 78 -12.73 -34.55 9.10
CA THR A 78 -13.88 -33.96 9.82
C THR A 78 -13.96 -32.42 9.70
N ALA A 79 -12.97 -31.78 9.09
CA ALA A 79 -12.99 -30.35 8.83
C ALA A 79 -13.79 -30.02 7.57
N GLU A 80 -14.72 -29.07 7.68
CA GLU A 80 -15.29 -28.40 6.51
C GLU A 80 -14.37 -27.23 6.14
N ILE A 81 -13.99 -27.14 4.86
CA ILE A 81 -13.13 -26.07 4.34
C ILE A 81 -14.04 -25.04 3.66
N TRP A 82 -13.96 -23.80 4.12
CA TRP A 82 -14.55 -22.63 3.47
C TRP A 82 -13.47 -21.93 2.65
N VAL A 83 -13.81 -21.52 1.42
CA VAL A 83 -12.85 -20.96 0.46
C VAL A 83 -13.45 -19.76 -0.25
N ASP A 84 -12.78 -18.60 -0.17
CA ASP A 84 -13.24 -17.34 -0.74
C ASP A 84 -12.10 -16.62 -1.49
N ASN A 85 -12.44 -15.64 -2.33
CA ASN A 85 -11.52 -14.75 -3.03
C ASN A 85 -10.39 -15.48 -3.79
N VAL A 86 -10.74 -16.61 -4.43
CA VAL A 86 -9.80 -17.42 -5.22
C VAL A 86 -9.43 -16.67 -6.52
N SER A 87 -8.13 -16.48 -6.71
CA SER A 87 -7.54 -15.84 -7.88
C SER A 87 -6.46 -16.72 -8.52
N LEU A 88 -6.44 -16.74 -9.85
CA LEU A 88 -5.45 -17.43 -10.68
C LEU A 88 -4.94 -16.45 -11.73
N GLN A 89 -3.67 -16.05 -11.64
CA GLN A 89 -3.05 -15.11 -12.57
C GLN A 89 -1.96 -15.80 -13.41
N PRO A 90 -2.15 -15.97 -14.73
CA PRO A 90 -1.10 -16.43 -15.63
C PRO A 90 -0.12 -15.30 -15.98
N PHE A 91 1.12 -15.71 -16.27
CA PHE A 91 2.21 -14.89 -16.78
C PHE A 91 3.02 -15.69 -17.81
N ALA A 92 3.43 -15.05 -18.90
CA ALA A 92 4.48 -15.55 -19.77
C ALA A 92 5.85 -15.47 -19.08
N GLN A 93 6.81 -16.30 -19.51
CA GLN A 93 8.17 -16.28 -18.95
C GLN A 93 8.86 -14.92 -19.12
N ASP A 94 8.62 -14.23 -20.23
CA ASP A 94 9.19 -12.90 -20.48
C ASP A 94 8.56 -11.81 -19.61
N GLU A 95 7.26 -11.92 -19.28
CA GLU A 95 6.59 -11.03 -18.33
C GLU A 95 7.17 -11.23 -16.92
N TRP A 96 7.33 -12.49 -16.48
CA TRP A 96 7.95 -12.82 -15.20
C TRP A 96 9.41 -12.32 -15.11
N ARG A 97 10.17 -12.46 -16.20
CA ARG A 97 11.54 -11.93 -16.33
C ARG A 97 11.56 -10.39 -16.32
N SER A 98 10.56 -9.73 -16.89
CA SER A 98 10.39 -8.27 -16.79
C SER A 98 10.18 -7.84 -15.34
N HIS A 99 9.30 -8.52 -14.61
CA HIS A 99 9.06 -8.27 -13.19
C HIS A 99 10.30 -8.50 -12.33
N HIS A 100 11.11 -9.55 -12.60
CA HIS A 100 12.43 -9.71 -11.96
C HIS A 100 13.34 -8.50 -12.19
N ASN A 101 13.42 -8.00 -13.42
CA ASN A 101 14.29 -6.86 -13.76
C ASN A 101 13.84 -5.57 -13.08
N GLU A 102 12.54 -5.28 -13.07
CA GLU A 102 11.96 -4.15 -12.32
C GLU A 102 12.29 -4.26 -10.83
N SER A 103 12.03 -5.42 -10.25
CA SER A 103 12.32 -5.75 -8.84
C SER A 103 13.78 -5.54 -8.49
N ILE A 104 14.72 -6.09 -9.27
CA ILE A 104 16.16 -5.92 -9.10
C ILE A 104 16.56 -4.45 -9.18
N ASN A 105 16.01 -3.69 -10.13
CA ASN A 105 16.28 -2.27 -10.27
C ASN A 105 15.79 -1.43 -9.07
N GLN A 106 14.74 -1.88 -8.37
CA GLN A 106 14.23 -1.24 -7.15
C GLN A 106 14.99 -1.67 -5.89
N VAL A 107 15.27 -2.98 -5.72
CA VAL A 107 15.71 -3.56 -4.43
C VAL A 107 17.20 -3.91 -4.35
N ARG A 108 17.93 -3.82 -5.47
CA ARG A 108 19.39 -4.10 -5.55
C ARG A 108 20.21 -2.95 -6.11
N LYS A 109 19.58 -1.90 -6.64
CA LYS A 109 20.26 -0.73 -7.24
C LYS A 109 19.80 0.57 -6.60
N LYS A 110 20.64 1.60 -6.69
CA LYS A 110 20.36 2.96 -6.25
C LYS A 110 20.89 3.95 -7.27
N ARG A 111 20.09 4.98 -7.55
CA ARG A 111 20.51 6.09 -8.40
C ARG A 111 21.51 6.96 -7.62
N VAL A 112 22.71 7.09 -8.18
CA VAL A 112 23.80 7.91 -7.65
C VAL A 112 24.04 9.06 -8.61
N ASN A 113 24.12 10.28 -8.11
CA ASN A 113 24.54 11.45 -8.88
C ASN A 113 25.99 11.79 -8.52
N VAL A 114 26.86 11.95 -9.52
CA VAL A 114 28.27 12.31 -9.31
C VAL A 114 28.60 13.58 -10.09
N THR A 115 29.22 14.54 -9.43
CA THR A 115 29.53 15.85 -10.01
C THR A 115 31.04 16.04 -10.14
N ALA A 116 31.52 16.36 -11.34
CA ALA A 116 32.89 16.81 -11.56
C ALA A 116 32.99 18.32 -11.32
N VAL A 117 33.92 18.73 -10.45
CA VAL A 117 34.23 20.14 -10.18
C VAL A 117 35.73 20.40 -10.29
N ASP A 118 36.09 21.63 -10.66
CA ASP A 118 37.48 22.10 -10.70
C ASP A 118 38.01 22.44 -9.30
N SER A 119 39.27 22.90 -9.21
CA SER A 119 39.90 23.30 -7.95
C SER A 119 39.22 24.45 -7.21
N ASN A 120 38.30 25.16 -7.86
CA ASN A 120 37.52 26.28 -7.31
C ASN A 120 36.07 25.86 -7.01
N GLY A 121 35.73 24.58 -7.14
CA GLY A 121 34.38 24.05 -6.95
C GLY A 121 33.43 24.33 -8.13
N LYS A 122 33.92 24.82 -9.28
CA LYS A 122 33.10 25.10 -10.45
C LYS A 122 32.85 23.82 -11.26
N PRO A 123 31.62 23.54 -11.73
CA PRO A 123 31.35 22.33 -12.49
C PRO A 123 32.12 22.21 -13.80
N ILE A 124 32.57 20.99 -14.11
CA ILE A 124 33.27 20.63 -15.35
C ILE A 124 32.28 19.92 -16.28
N ALA A 125 31.78 20.64 -17.28
CA ALA A 125 30.98 20.03 -18.36
C ALA A 125 31.87 19.21 -19.30
N GLY A 126 31.37 18.06 -19.78
CA GLY A 126 32.11 17.21 -20.72
C GLY A 126 33.17 16.29 -20.11
N ALA A 127 33.31 16.22 -18.78
CA ALA A 127 34.23 15.30 -18.12
C ALA A 127 33.78 13.84 -18.31
N LYS A 128 34.72 12.96 -18.65
CA LYS A 128 34.44 11.52 -18.85
C LYS A 128 34.48 10.79 -17.52
N PHE A 129 33.55 9.87 -17.32
CA PHE A 129 33.43 9.03 -16.14
C PHE A 129 33.55 7.55 -16.50
N SER A 130 34.21 6.79 -15.64
CA SER A 130 34.10 5.33 -15.54
C SER A 130 33.80 4.96 -14.09
N VAL A 131 32.77 4.15 -13.87
CA VAL A 131 32.39 3.62 -12.56
C VAL A 131 32.53 2.11 -12.61
N ASP A 132 33.54 1.62 -11.90
CA ASP A 132 34.02 0.23 -11.98
C ASP A 132 33.80 -0.49 -10.64
N PRO A 133 33.13 -1.65 -10.62
CA PRO A 133 32.82 -2.36 -9.37
C PRO A 133 34.07 -2.98 -8.75
N ILE A 134 34.32 -2.67 -7.49
CA ILE A 134 35.39 -3.25 -6.65
C ILE A 134 34.89 -4.53 -5.98
N ARG A 135 33.72 -4.46 -5.32
CA ARG A 135 33.13 -5.59 -4.57
C ARG A 135 31.59 -5.52 -4.62
N PRO A 136 30.89 -6.60 -4.97
CA PRO A 136 29.42 -6.62 -4.93
C PRO A 136 28.91 -6.59 -3.49
N GLY A 137 27.82 -5.87 -3.25
CA GLY A 137 27.21 -5.71 -1.92
C GLY A 137 26.23 -6.81 -1.55
N PHE A 138 25.74 -7.60 -2.52
CA PHE A 138 24.90 -8.76 -2.24
C PHE A 138 25.77 -9.99 -1.92
N PRO A 139 25.59 -10.66 -0.77
CA PRO A 139 26.31 -11.88 -0.43
C PRO A 139 25.93 -13.04 -1.36
N PHE A 140 26.89 -13.48 -2.17
CA PHE A 140 26.73 -14.60 -3.09
C PHE A 140 27.89 -15.59 -2.94
N GLY A 141 27.56 -16.88 -2.83
CA GLY A 141 28.48 -17.91 -2.38
C GLY A 141 28.22 -19.31 -2.91
N THR A 142 29.19 -20.20 -2.69
CA THR A 142 29.00 -21.65 -2.70
C THR A 142 29.73 -22.27 -1.50
N ALA A 143 29.30 -23.45 -1.09
CA ALA A 143 29.96 -24.25 -0.06
C ALA A 143 31.38 -24.66 -0.47
N ILE A 144 32.24 -24.84 0.52
CA ILE A 144 33.59 -25.38 0.36
C ILE A 144 33.85 -26.50 1.38
N ASN A 145 34.77 -27.39 1.04
CA ASN A 145 35.30 -28.41 1.94
C ASN A 145 36.83 -28.35 1.99
N GLN A 146 37.45 -29.18 2.83
CA GLN A 146 38.89 -29.21 3.08
C GLN A 146 39.78 -29.37 1.83
N ALA A 147 39.26 -29.79 0.67
CA ALA A 147 40.03 -29.81 -0.58
C ALA A 147 40.56 -28.43 -0.97
N ILE A 148 39.88 -27.35 -0.57
CA ILE A 148 40.31 -25.95 -0.76
C ILE A 148 41.69 -25.68 -0.16
N LEU A 149 42.08 -26.38 0.92
CA LEU A 149 43.34 -26.14 1.63
C LEU A 149 44.57 -26.61 0.86
N ARG A 150 44.40 -27.55 -0.09
CA ARG A 150 45.51 -28.24 -0.77
C ARG A 150 45.55 -27.97 -2.28
N ASN A 151 44.60 -27.19 -2.81
CA ASN A 151 44.47 -26.94 -4.25
C ASN A 151 44.47 -25.43 -4.55
N PRO A 152 45.62 -24.85 -4.94
CA PRO A 152 45.73 -23.44 -5.32
C PRO A 152 44.85 -23.02 -6.50
N ASP A 153 44.46 -23.96 -7.37
CA ASP A 153 43.59 -23.67 -8.51
C ASP A 153 42.14 -23.54 -8.04
N TYR A 154 41.71 -24.41 -7.11
CA TYR A 154 40.42 -24.27 -6.42
C TYR A 154 40.36 -22.95 -5.65
N GLN A 155 41.42 -22.60 -4.90
CA GLN A 155 41.51 -21.33 -4.18
C GLN A 155 41.32 -20.12 -5.10
N ARG A 156 42.02 -20.09 -6.25
CA ARG A 156 41.90 -19.00 -7.24
C ARG A 156 40.54 -18.99 -7.93
N TRP A 157 40.00 -20.14 -8.32
CA TRP A 157 38.69 -20.26 -8.96
C TRP A 157 37.57 -19.81 -8.01
N PHE A 158 37.65 -20.16 -6.72
CA PHE A 158 36.66 -19.83 -5.71
C PHE A 158 36.72 -18.35 -5.28
N ALA A 159 37.91 -17.87 -4.87
CA ALA A 159 38.07 -16.53 -4.32
C ALA A 159 37.90 -15.39 -5.35
N SER A 160 37.89 -15.70 -6.65
CA SER A 160 37.59 -14.73 -7.71
C SER A 160 36.08 -14.53 -7.95
N ARG A 161 35.22 -15.35 -7.33
CA ARG A 161 33.76 -15.38 -7.57
C ARG A 161 32.93 -14.99 -6.36
N PHE A 162 33.25 -15.54 -5.19
CA PHE A 162 32.32 -15.62 -4.06
C PHE A 162 32.73 -14.72 -2.89
N THR A 163 31.74 -14.05 -2.28
CA THR A 163 31.93 -13.13 -1.14
C THR A 163 31.53 -13.76 0.20
N VAL A 164 30.80 -14.87 0.17
CA VAL A 164 30.36 -15.65 1.33
C VAL A 164 30.50 -17.15 1.04
N THR A 165 30.64 -17.96 2.08
CA THR A 165 30.72 -19.41 2.01
C THR A 165 30.14 -20.07 3.26
N THR A 166 30.02 -21.40 3.21
CA THR A 166 29.75 -22.28 4.34
C THR A 166 30.61 -23.53 4.19
N PHE A 167 30.85 -24.25 5.28
CA PHE A 167 31.67 -25.46 5.25
C PHE A 167 30.77 -26.70 5.17
N GLU A 168 31.02 -27.56 4.20
CA GLU A 168 30.15 -28.69 3.84
C GLU A 168 29.94 -29.66 5.01
N ASN A 169 31.02 -29.95 5.74
CA ASN A 169 31.00 -30.86 6.88
C ASN A 169 31.82 -30.36 8.07
N GLU A 170 32.85 -29.54 7.85
CA GLU A 170 33.97 -29.36 8.77
C GLU A 170 33.61 -28.66 10.10
N MET A 171 32.43 -28.05 10.22
CA MET A 171 31.90 -27.51 11.48
C MET A 171 30.82 -28.39 12.14
N LYS A 172 30.28 -29.42 11.47
CA LYS A 172 29.24 -30.32 12.01
C LYS A 172 29.79 -31.13 13.19
N TRP A 173 28.91 -31.55 14.11
CA TRP A 173 29.35 -32.17 15.38
C TRP A 173 30.09 -33.49 15.17
N TYR A 174 29.64 -34.35 14.25
CA TYR A 174 30.34 -35.60 13.93
C TYR A 174 31.74 -35.40 13.33
N SER A 175 31.99 -34.29 12.64
CA SER A 175 33.30 -33.97 12.07
C SER A 175 34.28 -33.44 13.11
N THR A 176 33.76 -32.86 14.19
CA THR A 176 34.56 -32.10 15.18
C THR A 176 34.64 -32.75 16.55
N GLU A 177 33.77 -33.70 16.89
CA GLU A 177 33.84 -34.53 18.11
C GLU A 177 33.25 -35.94 17.86
N TYR A 178 33.78 -36.68 16.87
CA TYR A 178 33.27 -38.02 16.53
C TYR A 178 33.29 -38.99 17.73
N THR A 179 34.31 -38.87 18.58
CA THR A 179 34.53 -39.65 19.81
C THR A 179 34.42 -38.71 21.01
N PRO A 180 33.71 -39.08 22.09
CA PRO A 180 33.42 -38.16 23.21
C PRO A 180 34.70 -37.63 23.85
N GLY A 181 34.80 -36.32 24.00
CA GLY A 181 35.97 -35.66 24.59
C GLY A 181 37.11 -35.36 23.62
N HIS A 182 37.12 -35.94 22.41
CA HIS A 182 38.19 -35.73 21.42
C HIS A 182 37.75 -34.71 20.36
N GLU A 183 37.96 -33.43 20.66
CA GLU A 183 37.63 -32.33 19.76
C GLU A 183 38.76 -32.04 18.75
N ASP A 184 38.43 -31.99 17.44
CA ASP A 184 39.34 -31.55 16.37
C ASP A 184 38.64 -30.51 15.48
N TYR A 185 39.21 -29.30 15.42
CA TYR A 185 38.74 -28.18 14.60
C TYR A 185 39.76 -27.77 13.52
N SER A 186 40.85 -28.52 13.36
CA SER A 186 42.01 -28.12 12.56
C SER A 186 41.68 -27.78 11.10
N ALA A 187 40.81 -28.58 10.46
CA ALA A 187 40.34 -28.32 9.10
C ALA A 187 39.48 -27.05 9.01
N ALA A 188 38.48 -26.89 9.89
CA ALA A 188 37.61 -25.72 9.91
C ALA A 188 38.38 -24.43 10.24
N ASP A 189 39.33 -24.47 11.16
CA ASP A 189 40.18 -23.33 11.51
C ASP A 189 41.05 -22.89 10.32
N ALA A 190 41.64 -23.84 9.59
CA ALA A 190 42.43 -23.57 8.39
C ALA A 190 41.56 -23.02 7.24
N MET A 191 40.35 -23.55 7.05
CA MET A 191 39.40 -23.06 6.05
C MET A 191 38.89 -21.66 6.38
N LEU A 192 38.69 -21.36 7.66
CA LEU A 192 38.33 -20.02 8.15
C LEU A 192 39.49 -19.03 7.99
N ALA A 193 40.74 -19.47 8.19
CA ALA A 193 41.91 -18.66 7.90
C ALA A 193 42.03 -18.32 6.40
N PHE A 194 41.82 -19.31 5.52
CA PHE A 194 41.72 -19.10 4.07
C PHE A 194 40.61 -18.09 3.71
N ALA A 195 39.39 -18.29 4.21
CA ALA A 195 38.26 -17.40 3.93
C ALA A 195 38.58 -15.95 4.34
N LYS A 196 39.12 -15.75 5.54
CA LYS A 196 39.57 -14.42 6.02
C LYS A 196 40.67 -13.81 5.15
N GLN A 197 41.67 -14.58 4.75
CA GLN A 197 42.77 -14.11 3.89
C GLN A 197 42.24 -13.54 2.55
N HIS A 198 41.15 -14.11 2.03
CA HIS A 198 40.51 -13.68 0.79
C HIS A 198 39.31 -12.74 0.99
N GLY A 199 39.02 -12.29 2.21
CA GLY A 199 37.89 -11.40 2.50
C GLY A 199 36.50 -12.04 2.31
N ILE A 200 36.43 -13.36 2.41
CA ILE A 200 35.22 -14.17 2.24
C ILE A 200 34.59 -14.40 3.62
N HIS A 201 33.30 -14.09 3.76
CA HIS A 201 32.58 -14.31 5.01
C HIS A 201 32.12 -15.77 5.15
N VAL A 202 32.08 -16.30 6.37
CA VAL A 202 31.69 -17.70 6.64
C VAL A 202 30.37 -17.75 7.42
N ARG A 203 29.41 -18.55 6.94
CA ARG A 203 28.28 -19.04 7.73
C ARG A 203 28.73 -20.27 8.51
N GLY A 204 28.50 -20.30 9.81
CA GLY A 204 28.75 -21.50 10.62
C GLY A 204 27.63 -22.51 10.41
N HIS A 205 27.97 -23.67 9.87
CA HIS A 205 27.02 -24.76 9.60
C HIS A 205 27.58 -26.08 10.17
N ASN A 206 27.05 -26.63 11.26
CA ASN A 206 25.99 -26.10 12.12
C ASN A 206 26.35 -26.34 13.61
N VAL A 207 25.67 -25.65 14.53
CA VAL A 207 25.88 -25.89 15.97
C VAL A 207 25.35 -27.29 16.32
N PHE A 208 24.12 -27.57 15.89
CA PHE A 208 23.45 -28.87 15.94
C PHE A 208 22.67 -29.15 14.66
N TRP A 209 22.55 -30.44 14.32
CA TRP A 209 21.69 -30.98 13.26
C TRP A 209 20.69 -31.91 13.93
N ASP A 210 19.38 -31.71 13.73
CA ASP A 210 18.35 -32.37 14.54
C ASP A 210 17.92 -33.75 14.05
N ASP A 211 18.37 -34.20 12.87
CA ASP A 211 18.19 -35.61 12.47
C ASP A 211 18.98 -36.53 13.40
N GLN A 212 18.27 -37.42 14.10
CA GLN A 212 18.85 -38.47 14.94
C GLN A 212 19.89 -39.32 14.19
N ASN A 213 19.75 -39.57 12.89
CA ASN A 213 20.66 -40.41 12.13
C ASN A 213 22.06 -39.78 11.94
N THR A 214 22.15 -38.46 12.00
CA THR A 214 23.41 -37.69 11.90
C THR A 214 24.18 -37.68 13.22
N GLN A 215 23.53 -38.07 14.32
CA GLN A 215 24.12 -38.07 15.65
C GLN A 215 25.00 -39.29 15.88
N MET A 216 26.21 -39.04 16.40
CA MET A 216 27.18 -40.08 16.75
C MET A 216 26.54 -41.09 17.72
N ALA A 217 26.90 -42.37 17.59
CA ALA A 217 26.30 -43.43 18.39
C ALA A 217 26.42 -43.17 19.91
N TRP A 218 27.53 -42.57 20.36
CA TRP A 218 27.71 -42.22 21.76
C TRP A 218 26.73 -41.14 22.25
N VAL A 219 26.36 -40.17 21.39
CA VAL A 219 25.39 -39.09 21.69
C VAL A 219 23.98 -39.64 21.80
N ARG A 220 23.57 -40.48 20.84
CA ARG A 220 22.20 -41.04 20.74
C ARG A 220 21.73 -41.82 21.97
N TYR A 221 22.65 -42.44 22.69
CA TYR A 221 22.34 -43.34 23.80
C TYR A 221 22.76 -42.78 25.18
N LEU A 222 23.08 -41.49 25.29
CA LEU A 222 23.37 -40.87 26.59
C LEU A 222 22.10 -40.80 27.46
N PRO A 223 22.19 -41.16 28.76
CA PRO A 223 21.18 -40.78 29.74
C PRO A 223 21.02 -39.25 29.76
N LYS A 224 19.79 -38.75 29.90
CA LYS A 224 19.47 -37.31 29.81
C LYS A 224 20.44 -36.36 30.55
N PRO A 225 20.87 -36.61 31.81
CA PRO A 225 21.83 -35.72 32.49
C PRO A 225 23.22 -35.65 31.82
N GLN A 226 23.65 -36.73 31.17
CA GLN A 226 24.90 -36.77 30.40
C GLN A 226 24.71 -36.13 29.02
N PHE A 227 23.53 -36.32 28.41
CA PHE A 227 23.16 -35.65 27.16
C PHE A 227 23.10 -34.13 27.33
N GLU A 228 22.49 -33.63 28.40
CA GLU A 228 22.48 -32.21 28.79
C GLU A 228 23.89 -31.63 28.91
N GLN A 229 24.83 -32.39 29.50
CA GLN A 229 26.24 -32.00 29.61
C GLN A 229 26.96 -32.00 28.26
N ALA A 230 26.71 -33.00 27.41
CA ALA A 230 27.30 -33.08 26.07
C ALA A 230 26.83 -31.93 25.17
N VAL A 231 25.53 -31.62 25.17
CA VAL A 231 24.95 -30.47 24.44
C VAL A 231 25.53 -29.15 24.97
N GLU A 232 25.61 -28.95 26.29
CA GLU A 232 26.21 -27.76 26.88
C GLU A 232 27.71 -27.61 26.54
N LYS A 233 28.46 -28.72 26.53
CA LYS A 233 29.88 -28.76 26.14
C LYS A 233 30.06 -28.41 24.67
N ARG A 234 29.33 -29.08 23.77
CA ARG A 234 29.35 -28.83 22.32
C ARG A 234 29.06 -27.36 22.01
N LEU A 235 27.96 -26.83 22.55
CA LEU A 235 27.55 -25.45 22.36
C LEU A 235 28.64 -24.47 22.84
N LYS A 236 29.25 -24.72 24.01
CA LYS A 236 30.37 -23.90 24.49
C LYS A 236 31.62 -24.04 23.63
N SER A 237 31.95 -25.23 23.14
CA SER A 237 33.14 -25.45 22.33
C SER A 237 33.03 -24.70 20.99
N VAL A 238 32.03 -25.03 20.17
CA VAL A 238 31.94 -24.52 18.79
C VAL A 238 31.62 -23.02 18.74
N VAL A 239 30.69 -22.55 19.59
CA VAL A 239 30.24 -21.15 19.53
C VAL A 239 31.27 -20.19 20.13
N ASN A 240 31.94 -20.54 21.24
CA ASN A 240 33.03 -19.67 21.73
C ASN A 240 34.22 -19.67 20.76
N ARG A 241 34.54 -20.80 20.13
CA ARG A 241 35.65 -20.88 19.18
C ARG A 241 35.47 -19.89 18.02
N TYR A 242 34.29 -19.85 17.42
CA TYR A 242 34.03 -19.04 16.23
C TYR A 242 33.30 -17.71 16.49
N LYS A 243 33.11 -17.33 17.75
CA LYS A 243 32.51 -16.05 18.17
C LYS A 243 33.13 -14.85 17.45
N GLY A 244 32.31 -14.06 16.76
CA GLY A 244 32.74 -12.90 15.97
C GLY A 244 33.63 -13.23 14.77
N GLN A 245 33.78 -14.51 14.39
CA GLN A 245 34.56 -14.96 13.24
C GLN A 245 33.69 -15.47 12.08
N VAL A 246 32.51 -16.01 12.40
CA VAL A 246 31.43 -16.29 11.43
C VAL A 246 30.42 -15.14 11.43
N ILE A 247 29.75 -14.92 10.30
CA ILE A 247 28.68 -13.89 10.21
C ILE A 247 27.34 -14.42 10.71
N HIS A 248 27.08 -15.71 10.52
CA HIS A 248 25.82 -16.40 10.81
C HIS A 248 26.08 -17.75 11.50
N TRP A 249 25.07 -18.26 12.20
CA TRP A 249 25.01 -19.65 12.67
C TRP A 249 23.71 -20.32 12.23
N ASP A 250 23.80 -21.47 11.58
CA ASP A 250 22.72 -22.46 11.56
C ASP A 250 22.74 -23.15 12.93
N VAL A 251 21.76 -22.81 13.77
CA VAL A 251 21.79 -23.17 15.20
C VAL A 251 21.22 -24.57 15.43
N VAL A 252 20.08 -24.86 14.81
CA VAL A 252 19.50 -26.21 14.75
C VAL A 252 19.05 -26.43 13.31
N ASN A 253 19.73 -27.32 12.59
CA ASN A 253 19.38 -27.73 11.22
C ASN A 253 18.19 -28.69 11.24
N GLU A 254 17.27 -28.50 10.30
CA GLU A 254 16.15 -29.41 10.00
C GLU A 254 15.14 -29.60 11.14
N ASN A 255 14.97 -28.57 11.97
CA ASN A 255 14.15 -28.60 13.19
C ASN A 255 12.63 -28.48 12.91
N VAL A 256 12.20 -28.44 11.65
CA VAL A 256 10.80 -28.62 11.23
C VAL A 256 10.54 -30.08 10.84
N HIS A 257 11.54 -30.78 10.27
CA HIS A 257 11.45 -32.20 9.93
C HIS A 257 11.72 -33.13 11.12
N PHE A 258 12.64 -32.74 12.00
CA PHE A 258 13.09 -33.53 13.15
C PHE A 258 12.85 -32.80 14.48
N ASN A 259 13.09 -33.53 15.57
CA ASN A 259 12.87 -33.09 16.95
C ASN A 259 13.72 -33.87 17.97
N PHE A 260 14.93 -34.30 17.59
CA PHE A 260 15.79 -35.13 18.44
C PHE A 260 16.17 -34.42 19.73
N PHE A 261 16.56 -33.14 19.66
CA PHE A 261 16.92 -32.38 20.85
C PHE A 261 15.71 -32.12 21.76
N GLU A 262 14.53 -31.84 21.21
CA GLU A 262 13.30 -31.70 21.99
C GLU A 262 12.89 -33.01 22.69
N THR A 263 13.06 -34.14 22.00
CA THR A 263 12.75 -35.48 22.53
C THR A 263 13.70 -35.87 23.68
N MET A 264 15.00 -35.59 23.53
CA MET A 264 16.02 -35.97 24.52
C MET A 264 16.11 -35.00 25.71
N LEU A 265 15.77 -33.73 25.53
CA LEU A 265 15.87 -32.68 26.56
C LEU A 265 14.49 -32.26 27.08
N SER A 266 13.77 -31.45 26.30
CA SER A 266 12.45 -30.92 26.64
C SER A 266 11.79 -30.29 25.41
N PRO A 267 10.45 -30.16 25.34
CA PRO A 267 9.74 -29.60 24.18
C PRO A 267 10.12 -28.18 23.73
N ASP A 268 10.91 -27.46 24.54
CA ASP A 268 11.44 -26.12 24.29
C ASP A 268 12.98 -26.11 24.09
N ALA A 269 13.59 -27.27 23.80
CA ALA A 269 15.04 -27.43 23.69
C ALA A 269 15.67 -26.47 22.68
N SER A 270 15.15 -26.39 21.45
CA SER A 270 15.65 -25.47 20.42
C SER A 270 15.57 -24.01 20.86
N THR A 271 14.46 -23.59 21.50
CA THR A 271 14.35 -22.24 22.09
C THR A 271 15.49 -21.95 23.07
N LYS A 272 15.81 -22.91 23.97
CA LYS A 272 16.92 -22.82 24.93
C LYS A 272 18.30 -22.87 24.27
N ILE A 273 18.48 -23.64 23.18
CA ILE A 273 19.73 -23.69 22.41
C ILE A 273 19.98 -22.32 21.78
N PHE A 274 19.02 -21.73 21.06
CA PHE A 274 19.12 -20.38 20.50
C PHE A 274 19.45 -19.33 21.57
N GLN A 275 18.81 -19.39 22.75
CA GLN A 275 19.09 -18.49 23.87
C GLN A 275 20.55 -18.57 24.32
N LYS A 276 21.10 -19.78 24.41
CA LYS A 276 22.49 -20.03 24.81
C LYS A 276 23.48 -19.58 23.74
N VAL A 277 23.20 -19.79 22.45
CA VAL A 277 24.04 -19.28 21.36
C VAL A 277 24.07 -17.76 21.37
N ASN A 278 22.90 -17.09 21.44
CA ASN A 278 22.81 -15.62 21.55
C ASN A 278 23.52 -15.07 22.79
N LYS A 279 23.50 -15.80 23.92
CA LYS A 279 24.22 -15.41 25.13
C LYS A 279 25.74 -15.48 24.98
N ILE A 280 26.24 -16.41 24.16
CA ILE A 280 27.68 -16.53 23.87
C ILE A 280 28.09 -15.50 22.83
N ASP A 281 27.41 -15.41 21.70
CA ASP A 281 27.65 -14.43 20.64
C ASP A 281 26.37 -13.63 20.34
N PRO A 282 26.15 -12.47 20.98
CA PRO A 282 24.95 -11.66 20.80
C PRO A 282 24.96 -10.83 19.50
N ASN A 283 26.06 -10.87 18.73
CA ASN A 283 26.19 -10.06 17.52
C ASN A 283 25.94 -10.83 16.22
N VAL A 284 26.16 -12.15 16.23
CA VAL A 284 25.89 -13.07 15.11
C VAL A 284 24.39 -13.19 14.84
N ILE A 285 24.01 -13.49 13.59
CA ILE A 285 22.60 -13.75 13.24
C ILE A 285 22.34 -15.26 13.29
N LEU A 286 21.28 -15.65 13.99
CA LEU A 286 20.88 -17.04 14.24
C LEU A 286 19.83 -17.49 13.23
N PHE A 287 20.12 -18.58 12.52
CA PHE A 287 19.26 -19.19 11.53
C PHE A 287 18.61 -20.45 12.11
N MET A 288 17.30 -20.57 11.89
CA MET A 288 16.67 -21.88 11.68
C MET A 288 16.89 -22.20 10.20
N ASN A 289 17.35 -23.40 9.87
CA ASN A 289 17.72 -23.81 8.52
C ASN A 289 17.01 -25.12 8.20
N ASP A 290 16.35 -25.22 7.04
CA ASP A 290 15.51 -26.37 6.70
C ASP A 290 15.28 -26.50 5.19
N TYR A 291 15.05 -27.72 4.70
CA TYR A 291 14.81 -28.04 3.28
C TYR A 291 13.31 -28.10 2.93
N ASN A 292 13.02 -28.41 1.66
CA ASN A 292 11.69 -28.65 1.06
C ASN A 292 10.67 -27.49 1.10
N THR A 293 10.91 -26.44 1.88
CA THR A 293 9.99 -25.33 2.10
C THR A 293 9.70 -24.54 0.82
N LEU A 294 10.71 -24.32 -0.03
CA LEU A 294 10.61 -23.68 -1.34
C LEU A 294 10.39 -24.68 -2.49
N GLU A 295 10.80 -25.92 -2.29
CA GLU A 295 11.04 -26.91 -3.34
C GLU A 295 9.87 -27.87 -3.53
N GLN A 296 9.23 -28.29 -2.42
CA GLN A 296 8.26 -29.38 -2.39
C GLN A 296 6.94 -28.94 -1.76
N PRO A 297 5.98 -28.35 -2.52
CA PRO A 297 4.62 -28.07 -2.04
C PRO A 297 3.85 -29.33 -1.57
N GLY A 298 4.36 -30.52 -1.89
CA GLY A 298 3.88 -31.82 -1.43
C GLY A 298 4.35 -32.22 -0.02
N ASP A 299 5.33 -31.54 0.58
CA ASP A 299 5.81 -31.85 1.93
C ASP A 299 4.92 -31.17 2.99
N TRP A 300 4.32 -31.98 3.87
CA TRP A 300 3.47 -31.47 4.96
C TRP A 300 4.28 -31.02 6.18
N ASN A 301 5.52 -31.46 6.34
CA ASN A 301 6.37 -31.01 7.45
C ASN A 301 6.91 -29.62 7.13
N ALA A 302 7.53 -29.46 5.96
CA ALA A 302 8.16 -28.22 5.49
C ALA A 302 7.17 -27.11 5.07
N MET A 303 5.86 -27.26 5.27
CA MET A 303 4.91 -26.25 4.79
C MET A 303 5.17 -24.87 5.43
N PRO A 304 5.04 -23.74 4.69
CA PRO A 304 5.50 -22.43 5.16
C PRO A 304 4.91 -21.99 6.51
N ASP A 305 3.65 -22.31 6.79
CA ASP A 305 3.01 -22.00 8.07
C ASP A 305 3.58 -22.82 9.25
N ARG A 306 3.97 -24.09 9.04
CA ARG A 306 4.64 -24.90 10.08
C ARG A 306 6.05 -24.40 10.36
N TYR A 307 6.80 -24.05 9.32
CA TYR A 307 8.10 -23.40 9.48
C TYR A 307 7.93 -22.10 10.29
N LEU A 308 7.01 -21.21 9.89
CA LEU A 308 6.77 -19.96 10.60
C LEU A 308 6.28 -20.17 12.03
N GLN A 309 5.45 -21.18 12.30
CA GLN A 309 5.03 -21.56 13.64
C GLN A 309 6.22 -21.96 14.52
N LYS A 310 7.10 -22.84 14.03
CA LYS A 310 8.33 -23.27 14.74
C LYS A 310 9.28 -22.09 14.96
N PHE A 311 9.49 -21.27 13.91
CA PHE A 311 10.32 -20.07 13.98
C PHE A 311 9.79 -19.07 15.02
N HIS A 312 8.48 -18.82 15.05
CA HIS A 312 7.86 -17.93 16.04
C HIS A 312 7.91 -18.49 17.46
N GLN A 313 7.76 -19.81 17.66
CA GLN A 313 7.95 -20.46 18.96
C GLN A 313 9.38 -20.23 19.50
N ILE A 314 10.40 -20.43 18.65
CA ILE A 314 11.81 -20.18 19.02
C ILE A 314 12.03 -18.69 19.29
N ARG A 315 11.52 -17.81 18.41
CA ARG A 315 11.67 -16.35 18.53
C ARG A 315 11.00 -15.76 19.78
N ALA A 316 9.87 -16.31 20.22
CA ALA A 316 9.18 -15.85 21.43
C ALA A 316 10.06 -15.94 22.68
N GLY A 317 10.90 -16.97 22.79
CA GLY A 317 11.91 -17.08 23.85
C GLY A 317 13.21 -16.31 23.58
N ASN A 318 13.37 -15.69 22.41
CA ASN A 318 14.61 -15.14 21.89
C ASN A 318 14.48 -13.70 21.37
N ALA A 319 13.56 -12.89 21.93
CA ALA A 319 13.21 -11.56 21.43
C ALA A 319 14.40 -10.57 21.25
N ASN A 320 15.49 -10.75 22.00
CA ASN A 320 16.72 -9.93 21.90
C ASN A 320 17.79 -10.52 20.95
N ALA A 321 17.54 -11.67 20.33
CA ALA A 321 18.47 -12.29 19.40
C ALA A 321 18.23 -11.78 17.97
N LYS A 322 19.31 -11.56 17.22
CA LYS A 322 19.21 -11.36 15.77
C LYS A 322 18.89 -12.70 15.13
N MET A 323 17.70 -12.86 14.58
CA MET A 323 17.26 -14.10 13.94
C MET A 323 16.98 -13.90 12.46
N ALA A 324 17.11 -14.97 11.70
CA ALA A 324 16.87 -15.02 10.26
C ALA A 324 16.33 -16.41 9.84
N ILE A 325 15.80 -16.47 8.62
CA ILE A 325 15.21 -17.66 7.99
C ILE A 325 16.24 -18.24 7.02
N GLY A 326 16.58 -19.52 7.19
CA GLY A 326 17.42 -20.30 6.28
C GLY A 326 16.57 -21.33 5.55
N LEU A 327 16.71 -21.37 4.22
CA LEU A 327 15.98 -22.26 3.33
C LEU A 327 17.01 -22.97 2.45
N GLU A 328 17.15 -24.28 2.60
CA GLU A 328 18.26 -25.03 2.01
C GLU A 328 18.20 -25.00 0.48
N ALA A 329 17.00 -25.06 -0.13
CA ALA A 329 16.77 -24.85 -1.56
C ALA A 329 17.39 -25.94 -2.47
N HIS A 330 17.12 -27.19 -2.09
CA HIS A 330 17.59 -28.43 -2.72
C HIS A 330 16.69 -28.89 -3.88
N PHE A 331 16.61 -28.11 -4.97
CA PHE A 331 15.65 -28.35 -6.05
C PHE A 331 15.93 -29.59 -6.94
N ASP A 332 14.85 -30.16 -7.50
CA ASP A 332 14.90 -31.00 -8.70
C ASP A 332 14.46 -30.16 -9.91
N VAL A 333 13.14 -30.12 -10.18
CA VAL A 333 12.52 -29.19 -11.16
C VAL A 333 11.84 -28.06 -10.38
N PRO A 334 12.23 -26.78 -10.57
CA PRO A 334 11.71 -25.69 -9.76
C PRO A 334 10.30 -25.27 -10.16
N ASN A 335 9.44 -25.08 -9.16
CA ASN A 335 8.17 -24.37 -9.30
C ASN A 335 8.38 -22.90 -8.89
N ILE A 336 8.77 -22.06 -9.85
CA ILE A 336 9.15 -20.67 -9.62
C ILE A 336 7.99 -19.81 -9.04
N PRO A 337 6.74 -19.94 -9.50
CA PRO A 337 5.60 -19.27 -8.85
C PRO A 337 5.35 -19.70 -7.40
N TYR A 338 5.50 -21.00 -7.09
CA TYR A 338 5.44 -21.47 -5.70
C TYR A 338 6.60 -20.88 -4.87
N MET A 339 7.83 -20.94 -5.38
CA MET A 339 9.01 -20.35 -4.73
C MET A 339 8.80 -18.86 -4.37
N ARG A 340 8.27 -18.05 -5.30
CA ARG A 340 7.88 -16.65 -5.01
C ARG A 340 6.85 -16.57 -3.89
N SER A 341 5.78 -17.35 -3.97
CA SER A 341 4.71 -17.32 -2.97
C SER A 341 5.19 -17.67 -1.56
N VAL A 342 6.12 -18.61 -1.44
CA VAL A 342 6.76 -18.97 -0.18
C VAL A 342 7.69 -17.85 0.28
N LEU A 343 8.55 -17.29 -0.57
CA LEU A 343 9.41 -16.16 -0.17
C LEU A 343 8.60 -14.95 0.33
N ASP A 344 7.48 -14.62 -0.33
CA ASP A 344 6.56 -13.56 0.11
C ASP A 344 5.95 -13.89 1.49
N LYS A 345 5.49 -15.14 1.70
CA LYS A 345 4.92 -15.61 2.98
C LYS A 345 5.95 -15.60 4.10
N MET A 346 7.18 -16.04 3.82
CA MET A 346 8.27 -16.10 4.80
C MET A 346 8.75 -14.69 5.17
N ALA A 347 8.65 -13.72 4.25
CA ALA A 347 8.97 -12.31 4.51
C ALA A 347 8.06 -11.66 5.57
N THR A 348 6.85 -12.17 5.81
CA THR A 348 5.95 -11.64 6.86
C THR A 348 6.52 -11.84 8.27
N ALA A 349 7.55 -12.68 8.43
CA ALA A 349 8.29 -12.79 9.68
C ALA A 349 9.07 -11.51 10.03
N GLY A 350 9.33 -10.61 9.07
CA GLY A 350 10.06 -9.36 9.28
C GLY A 350 11.56 -9.54 9.56
N VAL A 351 12.14 -10.65 9.11
CA VAL A 351 13.56 -11.00 9.30
C VAL A 351 14.22 -11.33 7.95
N PRO A 352 15.56 -11.25 7.84
CA PRO A 352 16.28 -11.67 6.64
C PRO A 352 16.00 -13.13 6.26
N ILE A 353 15.84 -13.39 4.97
CA ILE A 353 15.82 -14.74 4.38
C ILE A 353 17.15 -14.99 3.69
N TRP A 354 17.70 -16.19 3.82
CA TRP A 354 18.80 -16.69 3.00
C TRP A 354 18.40 -17.99 2.35
N LEU A 355 18.79 -18.16 1.08
CA LEU A 355 18.90 -19.49 0.50
C LEU A 355 20.31 -19.99 0.84
N THR A 356 20.39 -21.14 1.51
CA THR A 356 21.60 -21.53 2.24
C THR A 356 22.40 -22.63 1.56
N GLU A 357 21.76 -23.50 0.78
CA GLU A 357 22.35 -24.74 0.25
C GLU A 357 21.88 -25.01 -1.21
N VAL A 358 21.72 -23.94 -2.02
CA VAL A 358 21.07 -24.04 -3.35
C VAL A 358 21.79 -25.04 -4.26
N ASP A 359 21.08 -26.10 -4.65
CA ASP A 359 21.49 -26.97 -5.74
C ASP A 359 20.30 -27.43 -6.60
N VAL A 360 20.63 -28.04 -7.73
CA VAL A 360 19.68 -28.62 -8.68
C VAL A 360 20.18 -30.01 -9.05
N ALA A 361 19.31 -31.03 -9.03
CA ALA A 361 19.70 -32.39 -9.36
C ALA A 361 20.34 -32.53 -10.76
N GLY A 362 21.51 -33.18 -10.82
CA GLY A 362 22.34 -33.29 -12.04
C GLY A 362 21.90 -34.28 -13.11
N THR A 363 20.66 -34.76 -13.08
CA THR A 363 20.12 -35.71 -14.08
C THR A 363 19.30 -35.04 -15.18
N ASP A 364 18.86 -33.79 -15.01
CA ASP A 364 18.04 -33.08 -16.00
C ASP A 364 18.92 -32.26 -16.99
N PRO A 365 18.69 -32.35 -18.32
CA PRO A 365 19.44 -31.55 -19.30
C PRO A 365 19.23 -30.03 -19.15
N ASN A 366 18.20 -29.59 -18.43
CA ASN A 366 17.89 -28.20 -18.14
C ASN A 366 18.45 -27.70 -16.79
N GLN A 367 19.28 -28.49 -16.07
CA GLN A 367 19.86 -28.12 -14.76
C GLN A 367 20.39 -26.68 -14.72
N ALA A 368 21.10 -26.25 -15.77
CA ALA A 368 21.68 -24.90 -15.88
C ALA A 368 20.64 -23.77 -16.06
N HIS A 369 19.48 -24.09 -16.64
CA HIS A 369 18.35 -23.17 -16.81
C HIS A 369 17.52 -23.08 -15.52
N TYR A 370 17.27 -24.22 -14.87
CA TYR A 370 16.60 -24.25 -13.56
C TYR A 370 17.40 -23.50 -12.50
N LEU A 371 18.72 -23.71 -12.43
CA LEU A 371 19.59 -22.93 -11.54
C LEU A 371 19.51 -21.43 -11.85
N GLU A 372 19.52 -21.02 -13.12
CA GLU A 372 19.37 -19.62 -13.50
C GLU A 372 18.03 -19.04 -13.00
N GLN A 373 16.92 -19.77 -13.17
CA GLN A 373 15.60 -19.33 -12.71
C GLN A 373 15.55 -19.17 -11.18
N ILE A 374 16.03 -20.16 -10.42
CA ILE A 374 16.08 -20.15 -8.95
C ILE A 374 16.91 -18.96 -8.44
N LEU A 375 18.10 -18.76 -9.01
CA LEU A 375 19.01 -17.69 -8.62
C LEU A 375 18.45 -16.30 -8.95
N ARG A 376 17.77 -16.13 -10.09
CA ARG A 376 17.07 -14.88 -10.45
C ARG A 376 15.90 -14.59 -9.52
N GLU A 377 15.08 -15.60 -9.24
CA GLU A 377 13.92 -15.49 -8.35
C GLU A 377 14.37 -15.01 -6.96
N ALA A 378 15.32 -15.72 -6.35
CA ALA A 378 15.89 -15.36 -5.05
C ALA A 378 16.60 -13.99 -5.06
N TYR A 379 17.41 -13.68 -6.08
CA TYR A 379 18.12 -12.40 -6.14
C TYR A 379 17.16 -11.21 -6.29
N SER A 380 16.06 -11.37 -7.03
CA SER A 380 15.04 -10.33 -7.20
C SER A 380 14.19 -10.07 -5.95
N HIS A 381 14.07 -11.06 -5.05
CA HIS A 381 13.16 -10.98 -3.91
C HIS A 381 13.74 -10.13 -2.76
N PRO A 382 13.06 -9.06 -2.32
CA PRO A 382 13.63 -8.07 -1.39
C PRO A 382 14.02 -8.62 -0.01
N ALA A 383 13.24 -9.55 0.54
CA ALA A 383 13.55 -10.15 1.85
C ALA A 383 14.73 -11.13 1.82
N VAL A 384 15.16 -11.57 0.62
CA VAL A 384 16.36 -12.40 0.48
C VAL A 384 17.58 -11.49 0.60
N GLN A 385 18.50 -11.84 1.49
CA GLN A 385 19.68 -11.05 1.86
C GLN A 385 21.01 -11.78 1.62
N GLY A 386 20.95 -12.99 1.07
CA GLY A 386 22.11 -13.71 0.57
C GLY A 386 21.73 -15.08 0.00
N ILE A 387 22.61 -15.62 -0.85
CA ILE A 387 22.47 -16.94 -1.44
C ILE A 387 23.81 -17.67 -1.33
N VAL A 388 23.78 -18.91 -0.83
CA VAL A 388 24.89 -19.87 -0.86
C VAL A 388 24.41 -21.12 -1.60
N MET A 389 25.20 -21.56 -2.58
CA MET A 389 24.96 -22.80 -3.34
C MET A 389 25.63 -24.01 -2.66
N TRP A 390 25.07 -25.21 -2.81
CA TRP A 390 25.67 -26.45 -2.31
C TRP A 390 26.42 -27.22 -3.40
N ALA A 391 27.37 -26.52 -4.02
CA ALA A 391 28.18 -27.03 -5.13
C ALA A 391 29.68 -26.95 -4.81
N SER A 392 30.06 -27.56 -3.68
CA SER A 392 31.46 -27.77 -3.32
C SER A 392 32.14 -28.72 -4.31
N TRP A 393 33.44 -28.55 -4.52
CA TRP A 393 34.22 -29.41 -5.42
C TRP A 393 35.11 -30.36 -4.63
N THR A 394 35.20 -31.61 -5.07
CA THR A 394 36.27 -32.54 -4.68
C THR A 394 36.90 -33.19 -5.91
N PRO A 395 38.11 -33.77 -5.81
CA PRO A 395 38.69 -34.55 -6.91
C PRO A 395 37.84 -35.75 -7.37
N MET A 396 36.92 -36.21 -6.52
CA MET A 396 36.01 -37.35 -6.79
C MET A 396 34.65 -36.90 -7.38
N GLY A 397 34.40 -35.60 -7.51
CA GLY A 397 33.11 -35.04 -7.93
C GLY A 397 32.47 -34.16 -6.85
N CYS A 398 31.16 -33.94 -6.99
CA CYS A 398 30.32 -33.09 -6.13
C CYS A 398 29.03 -33.84 -5.79
N TYR A 399 28.28 -33.39 -4.77
CA TYR A 399 27.10 -34.12 -4.28
C TYR A 399 25.94 -34.23 -5.30
N ARG A 400 25.32 -33.11 -5.68
CA ARG A 400 24.25 -33.05 -6.72
C ARG A 400 24.62 -32.22 -7.94
N MET A 401 25.45 -31.18 -7.74
CA MET A 401 25.76 -30.18 -8.76
C MET A 401 27.24 -29.80 -8.72
N CYS A 402 27.95 -29.97 -9.85
CA CYS A 402 29.31 -29.44 -10.02
C CYS A 402 29.27 -28.17 -10.86
N LEU A 403 29.77 -27.05 -10.34
CA LEU A 403 29.96 -25.84 -11.14
C LEU A 403 31.12 -25.98 -12.15
N THR A 404 32.11 -26.83 -11.84
CA THR A 404 33.38 -26.89 -12.57
C THR A 404 34.00 -28.29 -12.53
N ASN A 405 34.87 -28.60 -13.50
CA ASN A 405 35.59 -29.87 -13.57
C ASN A 405 36.93 -29.83 -12.79
N ASN A 406 37.68 -30.93 -12.80
CA ASN A 406 38.97 -31.04 -12.08
C ASN A 406 40.10 -30.16 -12.65
N GLN A 407 39.88 -29.48 -13.78
CA GLN A 407 40.75 -28.48 -14.39
C GLN A 407 40.23 -27.04 -14.17
N PHE A 408 39.21 -26.89 -13.31
CA PHE A 408 38.51 -25.63 -13.02
C PHE A 408 37.90 -24.94 -14.26
N GLN A 409 37.53 -25.74 -15.26
CA GLN A 409 36.71 -25.32 -16.40
C GLN A 409 35.24 -25.56 -16.08
N ASN A 410 34.42 -24.52 -16.22
CA ASN A 410 33.01 -24.55 -15.84
C ASN A 410 32.17 -25.54 -16.66
N PHE A 411 31.25 -26.21 -15.98
CA PHE A 411 30.09 -26.86 -16.59
C PHE A 411 29.03 -25.80 -16.96
N PRO A 412 27.96 -26.15 -17.71
CA PRO A 412 26.88 -25.20 -18.05
C PRO A 412 26.30 -24.45 -16.85
N VAL A 413 26.09 -25.12 -15.71
CA VAL A 413 25.68 -24.48 -14.44
C VAL A 413 26.69 -23.42 -13.95
N GLY A 414 28.00 -23.69 -14.05
CA GLY A 414 29.05 -22.71 -13.73
C GLY A 414 29.06 -21.52 -14.70
N ASN A 415 28.73 -21.72 -15.97
CA ASN A 415 28.59 -20.65 -16.95
C ASN A 415 27.36 -19.78 -16.67
N SER A 416 26.23 -20.36 -16.23
CA SER A 416 25.07 -19.60 -15.74
C SER A 416 25.45 -18.75 -14.53
N VAL A 417 26.15 -19.33 -13.55
CA VAL A 417 26.63 -18.62 -12.34
C VAL A 417 27.57 -17.47 -12.70
N ASP A 418 28.58 -17.70 -13.54
CA ASP A 418 29.50 -16.64 -13.96
C ASP A 418 28.78 -15.53 -14.74
N SER A 419 27.78 -15.89 -15.55
CA SER A 419 26.97 -14.93 -16.31
C SER A 419 26.12 -14.05 -15.38
N LEU A 420 25.45 -14.63 -14.38
CA LEU A 420 24.72 -13.86 -13.35
C LEU A 420 25.65 -12.98 -12.50
N ILE A 421 26.84 -13.47 -12.13
CA ILE A 421 27.84 -12.67 -11.41
C ILE A 421 28.26 -11.43 -12.22
N GLN A 422 28.35 -11.53 -13.55
CA GLN A 422 28.65 -10.36 -14.39
C GLN A 422 27.43 -9.47 -14.64
N GLU A 423 26.22 -10.04 -14.80
CA GLU A 423 24.97 -9.30 -14.97
C GLU A 423 24.62 -8.44 -13.74
N TRP A 424 24.88 -8.96 -12.54
CA TRP A 424 24.60 -8.28 -11.27
C TRP A 424 25.66 -7.22 -10.91
N LYS A 425 26.79 -7.17 -11.62
CA LYS A 425 27.75 -6.07 -11.53
C LYS A 425 27.28 -4.92 -12.41
N THR A 426 27.27 -3.71 -11.86
CA THR A 426 27.09 -2.50 -12.68
C THR A 426 28.44 -1.94 -13.06
N HIS A 427 28.66 -1.73 -14.35
CA HIS A 427 29.71 -0.84 -14.87
C HIS A 427 29.00 0.31 -15.59
N SER A 428 29.47 1.54 -15.40
CA SER A 428 28.85 2.73 -16.00
C SER A 428 29.91 3.68 -16.53
N VAL A 429 29.86 3.94 -17.83
CA VAL A 429 30.66 4.99 -18.50
C VAL A 429 29.75 6.09 -19.01
N GLY A 430 30.23 7.33 -18.98
CA GLY A 430 29.44 8.48 -19.40
C GLY A 430 30.24 9.77 -19.45
N THR A 431 29.54 10.86 -19.73
CA THR A 431 30.12 12.21 -19.81
C THR A 431 29.20 13.18 -19.08
N THR A 432 29.76 14.14 -18.35
CA THR A 432 28.95 15.09 -17.55
C THR A 432 28.16 16.08 -18.40
N GLY A 433 26.98 16.45 -17.89
CA GLY A 433 26.15 17.53 -18.41
C GLY A 433 26.74 18.93 -18.21
N ALA A 434 25.98 19.95 -18.61
CA ALA A 434 26.41 21.36 -18.50
C ALA A 434 26.58 21.84 -17.04
N ASP A 435 25.91 21.16 -16.10
CA ASP A 435 26.00 21.32 -14.65
C ASP A 435 27.15 20.49 -14.02
N GLY A 436 27.97 19.83 -14.84
CA GLY A 436 29.05 18.95 -14.43
C GLY A 436 28.60 17.65 -13.76
N SER A 437 27.33 17.26 -13.84
CA SER A 437 26.82 16.03 -13.21
C SER A 437 26.63 14.85 -14.18
N LEU A 438 26.68 13.63 -13.64
CA LEU A 438 26.30 12.39 -14.29
C LEU A 438 25.51 11.52 -13.31
N GLN A 439 24.31 11.09 -13.70
CA GLN A 439 23.52 10.10 -12.95
C GLN A 439 23.83 8.68 -13.44
N ALA A 440 24.10 7.77 -12.52
CA ALA A 440 24.26 6.34 -12.78
C ALA A 440 23.36 5.53 -11.83
N ASN A 441 22.74 4.45 -12.31
CA ASN A 441 21.97 3.54 -11.47
C ASN A 441 22.83 2.32 -11.10
N LEU A 442 23.44 2.35 -9.92
CA LEU A 442 24.47 1.40 -9.50
C LEU A 442 23.88 0.33 -8.57
N ALA A 443 24.26 -0.93 -8.77
CA ALA A 443 23.98 -1.99 -7.79
C ALA A 443 24.65 -1.69 -6.43
N TYR A 444 24.15 -2.28 -5.35
CA TYR A 444 24.83 -2.16 -4.06
C TYR A 444 26.23 -2.82 -4.10
N GLY A 445 27.22 -2.15 -3.53
CA GLY A 445 28.63 -2.55 -3.57
C GLY A 445 29.62 -1.40 -3.42
N GLU A 446 30.90 -1.72 -3.48
CA GLU A 446 32.00 -0.75 -3.53
C GLU A 446 32.44 -0.51 -4.97
N TYR A 447 32.77 0.73 -5.31
CA TYR A 447 33.10 1.16 -6.66
C TYR A 447 34.32 2.08 -6.70
N SER A 448 35.06 2.00 -7.80
CA SER A 448 36.10 2.95 -8.19
C SER A 448 35.53 3.88 -9.25
N VAL A 449 35.51 5.18 -8.98
CA VAL A 449 35.05 6.22 -9.90
C VAL A 449 36.26 6.94 -10.46
N THR A 450 36.50 6.78 -11.76
CA THR A 450 37.54 7.52 -12.50
C THR A 450 36.89 8.69 -13.22
N VAL A 451 37.42 9.89 -13.01
CA VAL A 451 36.96 11.14 -13.64
C VAL A 451 38.09 11.74 -14.46
N THR A 452 37.89 11.92 -15.76
CA THR A 452 38.90 12.46 -16.70
C THR A 452 38.46 13.81 -17.27
N HIS A 453 39.30 14.83 -17.07
CA HIS A 453 39.03 16.20 -17.50
C HIS A 453 39.09 16.35 -19.04
N PRO A 454 38.13 17.02 -19.69
CA PRO A 454 37.96 16.95 -21.15
C PRO A 454 39.08 17.61 -21.95
N SER A 455 39.66 18.71 -21.46
CA SER A 455 40.64 19.52 -22.20
C SER A 455 42.10 19.26 -21.82
N THR A 456 42.35 18.66 -20.65
CA THR A 456 43.71 18.38 -20.14
C THR A 456 44.01 16.88 -20.12
N ASN A 457 43.00 16.03 -20.30
CA ASN A 457 43.07 14.56 -20.23
C ASN A 457 43.65 14.01 -18.91
N SER A 458 43.66 14.82 -17.85
CA SER A 458 44.09 14.43 -16.50
C SER A 458 42.96 13.70 -15.77
N SER A 459 43.27 12.60 -15.09
CA SER A 459 42.29 11.78 -14.37
C SER A 459 42.47 11.83 -12.85
N SER A 460 41.35 11.74 -12.12
CA SER A 460 41.33 11.44 -10.68
C SER A 460 40.53 10.16 -10.41
N VAL A 461 40.85 9.45 -9.33
CA VAL A 461 40.19 8.18 -8.96
C VAL A 461 39.72 8.27 -7.51
N HIS A 462 38.44 7.97 -7.29
CA HIS A 462 37.78 8.03 -5.98
C HIS A 462 37.10 6.70 -5.67
N LYS A 463 37.08 6.28 -4.40
CA LYS A 463 36.29 5.13 -3.97
C LYS A 463 34.95 5.59 -3.40
N ILE A 464 33.86 4.94 -3.79
CA ILE A 464 32.53 5.14 -3.22
C ILE A 464 31.92 3.80 -2.81
N SER A 465 31.07 3.81 -1.79
CA SER A 465 30.29 2.64 -1.38
C SER A 465 28.80 2.96 -1.53
N VAL A 466 28.10 2.15 -2.32
CA VAL A 466 26.66 2.24 -2.54
C VAL A 466 26.01 1.16 -1.67
N SER A 467 25.55 1.54 -0.48
CA SER A 467 24.79 0.65 0.38
C SER A 467 23.28 0.83 0.17
N ALA A 468 22.50 -0.19 0.54
CA ALA A 468 21.14 0.07 0.96
C ALA A 468 21.18 1.05 2.14
N ASP A 469 20.22 1.98 2.21
CA ASP A 469 20.00 2.72 3.44
C ASP A 469 19.60 1.71 4.53
N SER A 470 19.98 1.95 5.79
CA SER A 470 19.65 1.04 6.89
C SER A 470 18.14 1.02 7.09
N HIS A 471 17.47 0.03 6.50
CA HIS A 471 16.04 -0.13 6.64
C HIS A 471 15.75 -0.47 8.10
N PRO A 472 14.96 0.35 8.84
CA PRO A 472 14.25 -0.19 10.00
C PRO A 472 13.36 -1.35 9.51
N CYS A 473 13.03 -2.28 10.40
CA CYS A 473 12.16 -3.41 10.08
C CYS A 473 10.91 -2.91 9.33
N LEU A 474 10.63 -3.50 8.17
CA LEU A 474 9.42 -3.19 7.42
C LEU A 474 8.22 -3.59 8.27
N ALA A 475 7.41 -2.60 8.65
CA ALA A 475 6.21 -2.80 9.45
C ALA A 475 5.07 -3.48 8.66
N GLU A 476 5.16 -3.43 7.33
CA GLU A 476 4.28 -4.11 6.38
C GLU A 476 5.14 -4.91 5.38
N PRO A 477 4.71 -6.12 4.94
CA PRO A 477 5.39 -6.84 3.87
C PRO A 477 5.38 -6.01 2.58
N LEU A 478 6.39 -6.20 1.74
CA LEU A 478 6.41 -5.54 0.44
C LEU A 478 5.27 -6.07 -0.43
N LYS A 479 4.58 -5.16 -1.13
CA LYS A 479 3.59 -5.50 -2.16
C LYS A 479 4.12 -6.61 -3.06
N PRO A 480 3.28 -7.56 -3.51
CA PRO A 480 3.66 -8.49 -4.57
C PRO A 480 4.28 -7.72 -5.74
N GLN A 481 5.44 -8.18 -6.23
CA GLN A 481 6.18 -7.53 -7.31
C GLN A 481 5.55 -7.82 -8.68
N TYR A 482 4.30 -7.39 -8.83
CA TYR A 482 3.58 -7.31 -10.09
C TYR A 482 2.86 -5.97 -10.11
N GLY A 483 3.20 -5.10 -11.07
CA GLY A 483 2.49 -3.84 -11.33
C GLY A 483 1.07 -4.01 -11.86
N GLY A 484 0.46 -5.17 -11.67
CA GLY A 484 -0.98 -5.38 -11.86
C GLY A 484 -1.72 -4.61 -10.78
N GLY A 485 -2.51 -3.62 -11.19
CA GLY A 485 -3.35 -2.89 -10.25
C GLY A 485 -4.41 -3.78 -9.60
N ILE A 486 -5.20 -3.17 -8.71
CA ILE A 486 -6.57 -3.63 -8.51
C ILE A 486 -7.23 -3.62 -9.90
N LEU A 487 -7.48 -4.80 -10.45
CA LEU A 487 -8.53 -4.99 -11.44
C LEU A 487 -9.66 -5.75 -10.79
N VAL A 488 -10.61 -4.96 -10.28
CA VAL A 488 -12.00 -5.38 -10.22
C VAL A 488 -12.37 -5.84 -11.63
N ASN A 489 -12.72 -7.12 -11.80
CA ASN A 489 -13.64 -7.49 -12.87
C ASN A 489 -15.04 -7.56 -12.24
N PRO A 490 -15.97 -6.63 -12.55
CA PRO A 490 -17.29 -6.58 -11.93
C PRO A 490 -18.23 -7.73 -12.31
N GLU A 491 -17.89 -8.57 -13.28
CA GLU A 491 -18.83 -9.53 -13.86
C GLU A 491 -18.28 -10.96 -13.95
N PHE A 492 -18.50 -11.75 -12.89
CA PHE A 492 -18.75 -13.19 -13.05
C PHE A 492 -20.26 -13.43 -13.30
N ASN A 493 -20.80 -12.72 -14.31
CA ASN A 493 -22.15 -12.90 -14.83
C ASN A 493 -22.24 -14.15 -15.71
N ASP A 494 -21.88 -15.32 -15.17
CA ASP A 494 -22.40 -16.61 -15.66
C ASP A 494 -22.22 -17.72 -14.61
N VAL A 495 -23.32 -17.95 -13.90
CA VAL A 495 -23.73 -19.14 -13.14
C VAL A 495 -22.63 -20.18 -12.83
N LEU A 496 -22.13 -20.13 -11.59
CA LEU A 496 -21.58 -21.29 -10.86
C LEU A 496 -22.45 -22.54 -11.15
N LYS A 497 -21.91 -23.53 -11.86
CA LYS A 497 -22.64 -24.75 -12.26
C LYS A 497 -22.84 -25.72 -11.11
N GLY A 498 -23.69 -25.32 -10.16
CA GLY A 498 -24.38 -26.19 -9.20
C GLY A 498 -23.51 -26.77 -8.09
N TRP A 499 -23.79 -26.33 -6.87
CA TRP A 499 -23.81 -27.23 -5.71
C TRP A 499 -25.27 -27.50 -5.33
N ALA A 500 -25.54 -28.59 -4.61
CA ALA A 500 -26.91 -28.89 -4.18
C ALA A 500 -27.44 -27.77 -3.26
N ASN A 501 -28.58 -27.18 -3.63
CA ASN A 501 -29.05 -25.89 -3.10
C ASN A 501 -29.37 -25.88 -1.59
N ASN A 502 -28.75 -24.95 -0.84
CA ASN A 502 -29.42 -23.69 -0.48
C ASN A 502 -28.44 -22.68 0.17
N SER A 503 -28.36 -21.46 -0.40
CA SER A 503 -28.06 -20.14 0.21
C SER A 503 -27.45 -20.05 1.64
N THR A 504 -26.43 -19.23 1.96
CA THR A 504 -25.73 -18.11 1.26
C THR A 504 -24.46 -17.68 2.06
N ALA A 505 -23.43 -17.10 1.37
CA ALA A 505 -22.07 -16.63 1.79
C ALA A 505 -21.94 -15.81 3.11
N GLU A 506 -20.80 -15.71 3.86
CA GLU A 506 -19.31 -15.66 3.64
C GLU A 506 -18.69 -14.23 3.39
N ILE A 507 -17.37 -14.04 3.70
CA ILE A 507 -16.33 -13.06 3.17
C ILE A 507 -15.24 -12.59 4.19
N TRP A 508 -13.93 -12.57 3.82
CA TRP A 508 -12.80 -11.76 4.42
C TRP A 508 -11.66 -11.40 3.39
N VAL A 509 -10.72 -10.48 3.73
CA VAL A 509 -9.91 -9.61 2.81
C VAL A 509 -8.40 -9.40 3.20
N ASP A 510 -7.60 -8.80 2.30
CA ASP A 510 -6.11 -8.87 2.21
C ASP A 510 -5.26 -7.57 2.42
N ASN A 511 -4.85 -6.84 1.36
CA ASN A 511 -3.49 -6.25 1.25
C ASN A 511 -3.37 -4.69 1.34
N VAL A 512 -2.20 -4.14 1.74
CA VAL A 512 -1.95 -2.69 1.99
C VAL A 512 -0.53 -2.20 1.53
N SER A 513 -0.30 -0.87 1.37
CA SER A 513 0.98 -0.25 0.91
C SER A 513 1.05 1.30 0.95
N PHE A 514 2.23 1.92 0.67
CA PHE A 514 2.44 3.40 0.60
C PHE A 514 3.16 3.95 -0.66
N GLN A 515 2.99 5.27 -0.95
CA GLN A 515 3.66 6.08 -2.00
C GLN A 515 3.77 7.58 -1.59
N PRO A 516 4.90 8.30 -1.80
CA PRO A 516 5.06 9.73 -1.45
C PRO A 516 4.97 10.70 -2.66
N PHE A 517 4.77 12.01 -2.39
CA PHE A 517 4.77 13.10 -3.38
C PHE A 517 5.25 14.45 -2.78
N THR A 518 5.75 15.37 -3.62
CA THR A 518 6.10 16.74 -3.19
C THR A 518 4.89 17.68 -3.18
N GLN A 519 5.02 18.85 -2.52
CA GLN A 519 3.95 19.86 -2.49
C GLN A 519 3.66 20.48 -3.87
N GLU A 520 4.65 20.52 -4.76
CA GLU A 520 4.52 21.06 -6.12
C GLU A 520 3.84 20.05 -7.05
N GLU A 521 4.21 18.77 -6.98
CA GLU A 521 3.50 17.68 -7.67
C GLU A 521 2.06 17.56 -7.18
N TRP A 522 1.83 17.65 -5.85
CA TRP A 522 0.48 17.70 -5.28
C TRP A 522 -0.34 18.88 -5.84
N LYS A 523 0.22 20.10 -5.88
CA LYS A 523 -0.45 21.26 -6.52
C LYS A 523 -0.67 21.04 -8.03
N GLY A 524 0.23 20.36 -8.73
CA GLY A 524 0.10 19.97 -10.13
C GLY A 524 -1.10 19.04 -10.37
N HIS A 525 -1.13 17.88 -9.69
CA HIS A 525 -2.22 16.91 -9.77
C HIS A 525 -3.58 17.52 -9.38
N HIS A 526 -3.58 18.47 -8.43
CA HIS A 526 -4.77 19.23 -8.05
C HIS A 526 -5.30 20.09 -9.19
N ASN A 527 -4.41 20.85 -9.84
CA ASN A 527 -4.78 21.69 -10.97
C ASN A 527 -5.30 20.85 -12.14
N GLU A 528 -4.65 19.72 -12.44
CA GLU A 528 -5.10 18.77 -13.47
C GLU A 528 -6.48 18.17 -13.16
N SER A 529 -6.69 17.71 -11.91
CA SER A 529 -7.98 17.17 -11.45
C SER A 529 -9.10 18.20 -11.55
N VAL A 530 -8.84 19.45 -11.13
CA VAL A 530 -9.77 20.58 -11.28
C VAL A 530 -10.05 20.86 -12.76
N ASP A 531 -9.03 20.78 -13.62
CA ASP A 531 -9.16 20.97 -15.06
C ASP A 531 -9.94 19.86 -15.77
N GLN A 532 -9.96 18.64 -15.23
CA GLN A 532 -10.71 17.51 -15.77
C GLN A 532 -12.16 17.46 -15.23
N LYS A 533 -12.34 17.66 -13.93
CA LYS A 533 -13.62 17.55 -13.22
C LYS A 533 -14.47 18.82 -13.31
N ASN A 534 -13.87 19.95 -12.95
CA ASN A 534 -14.62 21.20 -12.68
C ASN A 534 -14.69 22.12 -13.90
N LYS A 535 -14.00 21.79 -15.01
CA LYS A 535 -14.03 22.55 -16.27
C LYS A 535 -14.39 21.68 -17.47
N LYS A 536 -15.12 22.22 -18.43
CA LYS A 536 -15.46 21.59 -19.71
C LYS A 536 -14.97 22.39 -20.91
N PRO A 537 -14.59 21.74 -22.02
CA PRO A 537 -14.46 22.41 -23.31
C PRO A 537 -15.84 22.86 -23.80
N VAL A 538 -15.92 24.09 -24.29
CA VAL A 538 -17.11 24.71 -24.85
C VAL A 538 -16.75 25.37 -26.17
N THR A 539 -17.44 24.99 -27.24
CA THR A 539 -17.37 25.65 -28.54
C THR A 539 -18.49 26.66 -28.66
N VAL A 540 -18.14 27.92 -28.92
CA VAL A 540 -19.10 29.00 -29.24
C VAL A 540 -18.99 29.29 -30.72
N THR A 541 -20.07 29.07 -31.48
CA THR A 541 -20.12 29.33 -32.92
C THR A 541 -20.99 30.55 -33.21
N ALA A 542 -20.40 31.57 -33.84
CA ALA A 542 -21.12 32.72 -34.37
C ALA A 542 -21.63 32.42 -35.78
N ALA A 543 -22.93 32.59 -36.01
CA ALA A 543 -23.54 32.43 -37.33
C ALA A 543 -24.48 33.59 -37.67
N ASP A 544 -24.64 33.86 -38.96
CA ASP A 544 -25.65 34.80 -39.46
C ASP A 544 -27.06 34.19 -39.45
N LYS A 545 -28.04 34.99 -39.85
CA LYS A 545 -29.47 34.61 -39.91
C LYS A 545 -29.77 33.44 -40.88
N ASP A 546 -28.87 33.13 -41.81
CA ASP A 546 -29.02 32.03 -42.77
C ASP A 546 -28.20 30.80 -42.29
N GLY A 547 -27.66 30.87 -41.07
CA GLY A 547 -26.94 29.80 -40.39
C GLY A 547 -25.48 29.67 -40.80
N LYS A 548 -24.94 30.57 -41.63
CA LYS A 548 -23.57 30.54 -42.16
C LYS A 548 -22.57 31.10 -41.12
N PRO A 549 -21.37 30.52 -40.99
CA PRO A 549 -20.38 30.96 -40.00
C PRO A 549 -19.86 32.37 -40.25
N ILE A 550 -19.65 33.13 -39.17
CA ILE A 550 -19.07 34.47 -39.18
C ILE A 550 -17.64 34.39 -38.63
N ALA A 551 -16.65 34.46 -39.54
CA ALA A 551 -15.24 34.58 -39.17
C ALA A 551 -14.91 35.99 -38.66
N GLY A 552 -13.99 36.10 -37.70
CA GLY A 552 -13.53 37.39 -37.18
C GLY A 552 -14.42 38.03 -36.10
N ALA A 553 -15.49 37.38 -35.65
CA ALA A 553 -16.38 37.89 -34.61
C ALA A 553 -15.73 37.82 -33.22
N LYS A 554 -15.80 38.91 -32.46
CA LYS A 554 -15.23 38.98 -31.11
C LYS A 554 -16.18 38.35 -30.11
N VAL A 555 -15.71 37.37 -29.35
CA VAL A 555 -16.48 36.66 -28.32
C VAL A 555 -15.87 36.95 -26.94
N THR A 556 -16.71 37.25 -25.95
CA THR A 556 -16.33 37.42 -24.55
C THR A 556 -17.27 36.61 -23.66
N VAL A 557 -16.72 35.70 -22.86
CA VAL A 557 -17.44 34.84 -21.93
C VAL A 557 -17.03 35.20 -20.49
N ASN A 558 -17.96 35.76 -19.72
CA ASN A 558 -17.73 36.16 -18.33
C ASN A 558 -18.54 35.28 -17.36
N PRO A 559 -17.95 34.82 -16.24
CA PRO A 559 -18.67 34.05 -15.22
C PRO A 559 -19.61 34.98 -14.44
N THR A 560 -20.87 34.57 -14.29
CA THR A 560 -21.89 35.29 -13.51
C THR A 560 -22.24 34.57 -12.20
N ARG A 561 -22.13 33.24 -12.15
CA ARG A 561 -22.33 32.44 -10.92
C ARG A 561 -21.43 31.20 -10.95
N SER A 562 -20.80 30.87 -9.82
CA SER A 562 -20.09 29.59 -9.66
C SER A 562 -21.08 28.43 -9.65
N GLY A 563 -20.72 27.32 -10.31
CA GLY A 563 -21.47 26.06 -10.23
C GLY A 563 -21.08 25.17 -9.05
N PHE A 564 -20.00 25.47 -8.34
CA PHE A 564 -19.60 24.75 -7.12
C PHE A 564 -20.13 25.47 -5.87
N PRO A 565 -20.97 24.82 -5.04
CA PRO A 565 -21.42 25.33 -3.75
C PRO A 565 -20.27 25.57 -2.77
N PHE A 566 -20.07 26.84 -2.40
CA PHE A 566 -19.00 27.26 -1.50
C PHE A 566 -19.54 28.26 -0.47
N GLY A 567 -19.25 28.04 0.81
CA GLY A 567 -19.96 28.68 1.91
C GLY A 567 -19.20 28.78 3.23
N THR A 568 -19.82 29.47 4.19
CA THR A 568 -19.45 29.44 5.60
C THR A 568 -20.71 29.49 6.48
N ALA A 569 -20.61 28.98 7.70
CA ALA A 569 -21.65 29.09 8.73
C ALA A 569 -21.90 30.55 9.14
N ILE A 570 -23.12 30.84 9.59
CA ILE A 570 -23.55 32.14 10.14
C ILE A 570 -24.37 31.93 11.41
N ASN A 571 -24.33 32.92 12.30
CA ASN A 571 -25.14 32.98 13.52
C ASN A 571 -26.02 34.24 13.55
N ALA A 572 -26.85 34.38 14.58
CA ALA A 572 -27.81 35.47 14.77
C ALA A 572 -27.25 36.90 14.65
N ALA A 573 -25.94 37.12 14.80
CA ALA A 573 -25.30 38.43 14.61
C ALA A 573 -25.52 39.00 13.19
N ILE A 574 -25.70 38.13 12.18
CA ILE A 574 -26.00 38.52 10.79
C ILE A 574 -27.25 39.41 10.69
N LEU A 575 -28.24 39.24 11.58
CA LEU A 575 -29.52 39.96 11.52
C LEU A 575 -29.40 41.44 11.87
N LYS A 576 -28.43 41.80 12.71
CA LYS A 576 -28.27 43.15 13.27
C LYS A 576 -27.10 43.93 12.65
N ASN A 577 -26.33 43.31 11.77
CA ASN A 577 -25.12 43.90 11.20
C ASN A 577 -25.17 43.97 9.66
N THR A 578 -25.46 45.15 9.13
CA THR A 578 -25.58 45.40 7.69
C THR A 578 -24.27 45.17 6.92
N ASP A 579 -23.11 45.37 7.55
CA ASP A 579 -21.83 45.19 6.87
C ASP A 579 -21.41 43.71 6.86
N TYR A 580 -21.75 42.93 7.91
CA TYR A 580 -21.70 41.47 7.86
C TYR A 580 -22.57 40.92 6.71
N GLN A 581 -23.81 41.42 6.59
CA GLN A 581 -24.73 41.03 5.51
C GLN A 581 -24.13 41.26 4.12
N LYS A 582 -23.51 42.42 3.86
CA LYS A 582 -22.85 42.73 2.58
C LYS A 582 -21.61 41.89 2.36
N TRP A 583 -20.74 41.77 3.36
CA TRP A 583 -19.47 41.04 3.30
C TRP A 583 -19.69 39.54 3.02
N PHE A 584 -20.74 38.98 3.62
CA PHE A 584 -21.13 37.59 3.43
C PHE A 584 -21.77 37.35 2.05
N ALA A 585 -22.78 38.15 1.69
CA ALA A 585 -23.57 37.97 0.48
C ALA A 585 -22.80 38.19 -0.83
N SER A 586 -21.66 38.88 -0.80
CA SER A 586 -20.81 39.08 -1.98
C SER A 586 -19.93 37.87 -2.35
N ARG A 587 -19.81 36.89 -1.45
CA ARG A 587 -18.85 35.78 -1.54
C ARG A 587 -19.50 34.41 -1.69
N PHE A 588 -20.45 34.10 -0.81
CA PHE A 588 -20.88 32.72 -0.57
C PHE A 588 -22.20 32.37 -1.28
N THR A 589 -22.31 31.12 -1.72
CA THR A 589 -23.50 30.60 -2.43
C THR A 589 -24.33 29.66 -1.58
N VAL A 590 -23.76 29.15 -0.48
CA VAL A 590 -24.40 28.27 0.50
C VAL A 590 -23.99 28.66 1.93
N THR A 591 -24.79 28.29 2.92
CA THR A 591 -24.55 28.55 4.35
C THR A 591 -25.21 27.48 5.22
N THR A 592 -24.88 27.49 6.50
CA THR A 592 -25.54 26.72 7.56
C THR A 592 -25.64 27.60 8.82
N PHE A 593 -26.54 27.28 9.75
CA PHE A 593 -26.68 28.01 11.02
C PHE A 593 -26.03 27.21 12.14
N GLU A 594 -25.31 27.87 13.05
CA GLU A 594 -24.50 27.15 14.06
C GLU A 594 -25.35 26.43 15.11
N ASN A 595 -26.32 27.15 15.67
CA ASN A 595 -27.08 26.69 16.85
C ASN A 595 -28.58 26.95 16.73
N GLU A 596 -28.99 27.89 15.88
CA GLU A 596 -30.34 28.45 15.81
C GLU A 596 -31.40 27.46 15.31
N MET A 597 -31.01 26.32 14.75
CA MET A 597 -31.91 25.23 14.33
C MET A 597 -31.80 23.96 15.19
N LYS A 598 -30.79 23.83 16.06
CA LYS A 598 -30.61 22.66 16.96
C LYS A 598 -31.72 22.61 18.01
N TRP A 599 -32.09 21.42 18.50
CA TRP A 599 -33.26 21.25 19.39
C TRP A 599 -33.18 22.10 20.68
N TYR A 600 -32.03 22.20 21.34
CA TYR A 600 -31.89 23.09 22.51
C TYR A 600 -32.00 24.58 22.14
N GLY A 601 -31.70 24.95 20.89
CA GLY A 601 -31.83 26.32 20.38
C GLY A 601 -33.28 26.70 20.10
N THR A 602 -34.16 25.72 19.87
CA THR A 602 -35.56 25.93 19.53
C THR A 602 -36.55 25.50 20.61
N GLU A 603 -36.24 24.54 21.49
CA GLU A 603 -37.12 24.05 22.58
C GLU A 603 -36.33 23.71 23.87
N TYR A 604 -35.52 24.65 24.38
CA TYR A 604 -34.72 24.43 25.60
C TYR A 604 -35.55 23.94 26.80
N THR A 605 -36.75 24.49 26.97
CA THR A 605 -37.72 24.10 28.00
C THR A 605 -38.86 23.31 27.37
N GLN A 606 -39.18 22.14 27.93
CA GLN A 606 -40.22 21.23 27.42
C GLN A 606 -41.53 21.97 27.09
N GLY A 607 -41.97 21.90 25.83
CA GLY A 607 -43.21 22.50 25.36
C GLY A 607 -43.10 23.95 24.85
N HIS A 608 -41.96 24.62 25.01
CA HIS A 608 -41.77 26.03 24.62
C HIS A 608 -40.89 26.16 23.36
N GLU A 609 -41.51 26.07 22.18
CA GLU A 609 -40.82 26.19 20.88
C GLU A 609 -40.68 27.66 20.42
N ASP A 610 -39.47 28.10 20.06
CA ASP A 610 -39.17 29.39 19.41
C ASP A 610 -38.25 29.19 18.18
N PHE A 611 -38.70 29.67 17.01
CA PHE A 611 -37.97 29.61 15.74
C PHE A 611 -37.66 31.00 15.16
N SER A 612 -37.96 32.07 15.91
CA SER A 612 -37.99 33.45 15.41
C SER A 612 -36.65 33.94 14.83
N VAL A 613 -35.54 33.52 15.44
CA VAL A 613 -34.18 33.87 15.01
C VAL A 613 -33.80 33.15 13.71
N ALA A 614 -33.99 31.82 13.65
CA ALA A 614 -33.71 31.01 12.47
C ALA A 614 -34.54 31.44 11.25
N ASP A 615 -35.83 31.76 11.45
CA ASP A 615 -36.70 32.27 10.38
C ASP A 615 -36.20 33.61 9.81
N ALA A 616 -35.71 34.51 10.67
CA ALA A 616 -35.14 35.78 10.23
C ALA A 616 -33.83 35.57 9.44
N MET A 617 -32.99 34.60 9.84
CA MET A 617 -31.74 34.27 9.16
C MET A 617 -32.02 33.62 7.79
N LEU A 618 -33.00 32.74 7.71
CA LEU A 618 -33.48 32.14 6.46
C LEU A 618 -34.01 33.19 5.49
N LYS A 619 -34.75 34.20 5.99
CA LYS A 619 -35.19 35.36 5.20
C LYS A 619 -34.02 36.18 4.67
N PHE A 620 -32.95 36.36 5.46
CA PHE A 620 -31.71 36.99 5.00
C PHE A 620 -31.04 36.18 3.87
N ALA A 621 -30.85 34.87 4.04
CA ALA A 621 -30.22 34.01 3.03
C ALA A 621 -31.00 34.03 1.72
N LYS A 622 -32.33 33.87 1.78
CA LYS A 622 -33.24 33.92 0.62
C LYS A 622 -33.20 35.26 -0.12
N LYS A 623 -33.14 36.39 0.60
CA LYS A 623 -33.02 37.74 0.01
C LYS A 623 -31.72 37.89 -0.82
N ASN A 624 -30.66 37.18 -0.44
CA ASN A 624 -29.34 37.29 -1.06
C ASN A 624 -29.00 36.11 -1.99
N ASN A 625 -29.98 35.25 -2.34
CA ASN A 625 -29.77 34.07 -3.20
C ASN A 625 -28.71 33.08 -2.66
N VAL A 626 -28.60 32.97 -1.34
CA VAL A 626 -27.75 32.01 -0.63
C VAL A 626 -28.61 30.81 -0.22
N HIS A 627 -28.17 29.61 -0.56
CA HIS A 627 -28.84 28.37 -0.18
C HIS A 627 -28.52 28.00 1.27
N VAL A 628 -29.48 27.43 2.00
CA VAL A 628 -29.29 27.05 3.42
C VAL A 628 -29.25 25.53 3.56
N ARG A 629 -28.23 25.01 4.24
CA ARG A 629 -28.20 23.69 4.87
C ARG A 629 -28.82 23.83 6.26
N GLY A 630 -29.80 22.99 6.59
CA GLY A 630 -30.34 22.92 7.94
C GLY A 630 -29.43 22.08 8.83
N HIS A 631 -28.91 22.67 9.90
CA HIS A 631 -28.06 22.00 10.89
C HIS A 631 -28.59 22.29 12.29
N ASN A 632 -29.15 21.33 13.02
CA ASN A 632 -29.48 19.96 12.63
C ASN A 632 -30.89 19.60 13.15
N VAL A 633 -31.51 18.54 12.64
CA VAL A 633 -32.82 18.08 13.15
C VAL A 633 -32.62 17.50 14.55
N PHE A 634 -31.62 16.64 14.73
CA PHE A 634 -31.15 16.14 16.02
C PHE A 634 -29.62 16.13 16.08
N TRP A 635 -29.09 16.26 17.29
CA TRP A 635 -27.70 15.97 17.64
C TRP A 635 -27.73 14.81 18.63
N ASP A 636 -26.97 13.75 18.39
CA ASP A 636 -27.09 12.49 19.15
C ASP A 636 -26.19 12.43 20.41
N ASP A 637 -25.37 13.45 20.67
CA ASP A 637 -24.60 13.52 21.91
C ASP A 637 -25.53 13.68 23.12
N GLN A 638 -25.33 12.85 24.14
CA GLN A 638 -26.01 12.94 25.42
C GLN A 638 -25.72 14.28 26.13
N THR A 639 -24.53 14.89 25.97
CA THR A 639 -24.23 16.17 26.62
C THR A 639 -24.95 17.37 25.98
N ALA A 640 -25.35 17.25 24.72
CA ALA A 640 -26.18 18.22 24.01
C ALA A 640 -27.69 18.11 24.34
N GLN A 641 -28.13 17.06 25.05
CA GLN A 641 -29.53 16.89 25.41
C GLN A 641 -29.93 17.78 26.58
N MET A 642 -31.10 18.42 26.48
CA MET A 642 -31.66 19.19 27.57
C MET A 642 -31.95 18.29 28.78
N ASP A 643 -31.81 18.88 29.96
CA ASP A 643 -31.86 18.18 31.25
C ASP A 643 -33.20 17.45 31.50
N TRP A 644 -34.28 17.87 30.83
CA TRP A 644 -35.56 17.17 30.79
C TRP A 644 -35.55 15.96 29.83
N VAL A 645 -35.09 16.15 28.58
CA VAL A 645 -34.98 15.10 27.54
C VAL A 645 -34.17 13.92 28.04
N ALA A 646 -33.00 14.17 28.64
CA ALA A 646 -32.10 13.13 29.13
C ALA A 646 -32.73 12.22 30.21
N LYS A 647 -33.70 12.72 30.96
CA LYS A 647 -34.36 12.05 32.10
C LYS A 647 -35.68 11.37 31.74
N LEU A 648 -36.24 11.62 30.56
CA LEU A 648 -37.51 11.00 30.15
C LEU A 648 -37.39 9.47 30.06
N PRO A 649 -38.39 8.71 30.54
CA PRO A 649 -38.56 7.31 30.17
C PRO A 649 -38.97 7.22 28.70
N LYS A 650 -38.69 6.06 28.08
CA LYS A 650 -38.85 5.82 26.65
C LYS A 650 -40.19 6.32 26.04
N PRO A 651 -41.38 6.01 26.59
CA PRO A 651 -42.65 6.39 25.94
C PRO A 651 -42.89 7.90 25.86
N GLU A 652 -42.32 8.66 26.78
CA GLU A 652 -42.41 10.12 26.81
C GLU A 652 -41.34 10.75 25.91
N LEU A 653 -40.15 10.14 25.83
CA LEU A 653 -39.11 10.53 24.88
C LEU A 653 -39.53 10.29 23.41
N GLU A 654 -40.22 9.17 23.13
CA GLU A 654 -40.79 8.87 21.80
C GLU A 654 -41.74 10.00 21.34
N GLN A 655 -42.60 10.49 22.25
CA GLN A 655 -43.51 11.59 21.97
C GLN A 655 -42.79 12.92 21.76
N ALA A 656 -41.79 13.23 22.59
CA ALA A 656 -40.99 14.45 22.46
C ALA A 656 -40.22 14.50 21.11
N VAL A 657 -39.57 13.39 20.73
CA VAL A 657 -38.82 13.26 19.48
C VAL A 657 -39.74 13.35 18.27
N ALA A 658 -40.89 12.67 18.28
CA ALA A 658 -41.88 12.76 17.19
C ALA A 658 -42.47 14.17 17.03
N LYS A 659 -42.67 14.90 18.15
CA LYS A 659 -43.12 16.30 18.14
C LYS A 659 -42.07 17.21 17.49
N HIS A 660 -40.85 17.27 18.03
CA HIS A 660 -39.80 18.17 17.58
C HIS A 660 -39.47 17.97 16.09
N LEU A 661 -39.28 16.71 15.66
CA LEU A 661 -39.03 16.37 14.26
C LEU A 661 -40.11 16.96 13.36
N LYS A 662 -41.38 16.75 13.71
CA LYS A 662 -42.51 17.26 12.92
C LYS A 662 -42.51 18.79 12.88
N SER A 663 -42.23 19.47 14.00
CA SER A 663 -42.15 20.93 14.07
C SER A 663 -41.07 21.49 13.15
N VAL A 664 -39.82 21.04 13.32
CA VAL A 664 -38.66 21.62 12.62
C VAL A 664 -38.65 21.29 11.12
N VAL A 665 -38.92 20.04 10.73
CA VAL A 665 -38.87 19.65 9.31
C VAL A 665 -40.04 20.25 8.53
N THR A 666 -41.26 20.27 9.10
CA THR A 666 -42.42 20.86 8.41
C THR A 666 -42.24 22.36 8.19
N ARG A 667 -41.61 23.06 9.14
CA ARG A 667 -41.35 24.51 9.04
C ARG A 667 -40.41 24.87 7.88
N TYR A 668 -39.35 24.09 7.69
CA TYR A 668 -38.28 24.41 6.73
C TYR A 668 -38.32 23.62 5.42
N LYS A 669 -39.35 22.77 5.23
CA LYS A 669 -39.62 22.05 3.97
C LYS A 669 -39.46 22.94 2.74
N GLY A 670 -38.61 22.54 1.80
CA GLY A 670 -38.34 23.25 0.55
C GLY A 670 -37.72 24.66 0.72
N GLN A 671 -37.30 25.04 1.92
CA GLN A 671 -36.59 26.30 2.20
C GLN A 671 -35.09 26.09 2.45
N VAL A 672 -34.73 24.94 3.01
CA VAL A 672 -33.35 24.42 3.04
C VAL A 672 -33.12 23.55 1.80
N ILE A 673 -31.89 23.52 1.28
CA ILE A 673 -31.52 22.58 0.22
C ILE A 673 -31.23 21.19 0.80
N HIS A 674 -30.68 21.16 2.02
CA HIS A 674 -30.15 19.98 2.70
C HIS A 674 -30.56 19.96 4.17
N TRP A 675 -30.55 18.78 4.80
CA TRP A 675 -30.66 18.60 6.25
C TRP A 675 -29.54 17.72 6.80
N ASP A 676 -28.85 18.18 7.84
CA ASP A 676 -28.17 17.33 8.80
C ASP A 676 -29.25 16.75 9.72
N VAL A 677 -29.55 15.47 9.54
CA VAL A 677 -30.74 14.85 10.16
C VAL A 677 -30.43 14.31 11.55
N VAL A 678 -29.30 13.63 11.70
CA VAL A 678 -28.74 13.30 13.02
C VAL A 678 -27.24 13.60 12.96
N ASN A 679 -26.80 14.55 13.78
CA ASN A 679 -25.39 14.91 13.93
C ASN A 679 -24.66 13.92 14.82
N GLU A 680 -23.44 13.57 14.42
CA GLU A 680 -22.45 12.84 15.24
C GLU A 680 -22.94 11.42 15.61
N ASN A 681 -23.74 10.85 14.72
CA ASN A 681 -24.50 9.60 14.92
C ASN A 681 -23.65 8.32 14.77
N VAL A 682 -22.35 8.45 14.52
CA VAL A 682 -21.34 7.38 14.61
C VAL A 682 -20.58 7.45 15.94
N HIS A 683 -20.36 8.66 16.50
CA HIS A 683 -19.75 8.85 17.82
C HIS A 683 -20.72 8.62 18.98
N PHE A 684 -21.97 9.05 18.80
CA PHE A 684 -23.00 8.98 19.84
C PHE A 684 -24.21 8.16 19.38
N ASN A 685 -25.04 7.81 20.35
CA ASN A 685 -26.17 6.89 20.19
C ASN A 685 -27.28 7.13 21.23
N PHE A 686 -27.47 8.38 21.69
CA PHE A 686 -28.47 8.73 22.70
C PHE A 686 -29.87 8.27 22.31
N PHE A 687 -30.32 8.61 21.10
CA PHE A 687 -31.66 8.24 20.63
C PHE A 687 -31.80 6.73 20.44
N GLU A 688 -30.75 6.06 19.98
CA GLU A 688 -30.77 4.60 19.77
C GLU A 688 -30.79 3.83 21.10
N THR A 689 -30.09 4.33 22.11
CA THR A 689 -30.04 3.77 23.47
C THR A 689 -31.34 3.99 24.23
N LYS A 690 -31.97 5.16 24.08
CA LYS A 690 -33.15 5.57 24.87
C LYS A 690 -34.49 5.20 24.22
N LEU A 691 -34.58 5.27 22.90
CA LEU A 691 -35.79 4.93 22.14
C LEU A 691 -35.72 3.49 21.64
N SER A 692 -34.97 3.26 20.57
CA SER A 692 -34.83 1.96 19.92
C SER A 692 -33.62 1.97 18.97
N PRO A 693 -32.96 0.82 18.73
CA PRO A 693 -31.75 0.75 17.89
C PRO A 693 -31.89 1.26 16.45
N ASP A 694 -33.12 1.50 15.97
CA ASP A 694 -33.44 2.04 14.64
C ASP A 694 -33.89 3.51 14.68
N ALA A 695 -33.74 4.20 15.82
CA ALA A 695 -34.23 5.57 16.02
C ALA A 695 -33.76 6.54 14.93
N SER A 696 -32.46 6.56 14.62
CA SER A 696 -31.90 7.37 13.52
C SER A 696 -32.59 7.09 12.18
N THR A 697 -32.83 5.82 11.86
CA THR A 697 -33.50 5.45 10.60
C THR A 697 -34.94 5.97 10.55
N LYS A 698 -35.71 5.85 11.64
CA LYS A 698 -37.06 6.42 11.77
C LYS A 698 -37.05 7.94 11.65
N ILE A 699 -36.06 8.60 12.25
CA ILE A 699 -35.90 10.05 12.16
C ILE A 699 -35.72 10.46 10.69
N PHE A 700 -34.79 9.85 9.95
CA PHE A 700 -34.64 10.09 8.50
C PHE A 700 -35.91 9.76 7.70
N GLN A 701 -36.70 8.75 8.09
CA GLN A 701 -37.96 8.41 7.42
C GLN A 701 -39.04 9.47 7.61
N GLU A 702 -39.27 9.93 8.84
CA GLU A 702 -40.24 11.00 9.09
C GLU A 702 -39.79 12.30 8.44
N VAL A 703 -38.48 12.61 8.45
CA VAL A 703 -37.93 13.76 7.71
C VAL A 703 -38.25 13.63 6.21
N ASN A 704 -37.97 12.48 5.59
CA ASN A 704 -38.26 12.24 4.17
C ASN A 704 -39.76 12.16 3.83
N LYS A 705 -40.61 11.73 4.76
CA LYS A 705 -42.08 11.77 4.57
C LYS A 705 -42.60 13.20 4.57
N ILE A 706 -42.03 14.05 5.43
CA ILE A 706 -42.39 15.46 5.51
C ILE A 706 -41.81 16.19 4.29
N ASP A 707 -40.52 16.06 4.00
CA ASP A 707 -39.85 16.62 2.81
C ASP A 707 -39.10 15.53 2.02
N PRO A 708 -39.67 15.03 0.90
CA PRO A 708 -39.04 14.00 0.08
C PRO A 708 -38.04 14.53 -0.95
N ASP A 709 -37.93 15.86 -1.12
CA ASP A 709 -37.15 16.47 -2.19
C ASP A 709 -35.79 17.03 -1.74
N VAL A 710 -35.64 17.30 -0.45
CA VAL A 710 -34.40 17.73 0.22
C VAL A 710 -33.33 16.61 0.23
N LEU A 711 -32.05 17.00 0.23
CA LEU A 711 -30.93 16.06 0.37
C LEU A 711 -30.64 15.84 1.87
N LEU A 712 -30.78 14.60 2.34
CA LEU A 712 -30.56 14.25 3.75
C LEU A 712 -29.13 13.77 3.99
N PHE A 713 -28.48 14.35 4.97
CA PHE A 713 -27.12 14.03 5.36
C PHE A 713 -27.11 13.31 6.72
N MET A 714 -26.31 12.25 6.78
CA MET A 714 -25.60 11.94 8.01
C MET A 714 -24.40 12.89 8.07
N ASN A 715 -24.10 13.44 9.23
CA ASN A 715 -23.02 14.42 9.45
C ASN A 715 -22.23 13.95 10.65
N ASP A 716 -20.89 13.93 10.54
CA ASP A 716 -20.02 13.45 11.61
C ASP A 716 -18.60 14.00 11.50
N PHE A 717 -17.90 14.08 12.63
CA PHE A 717 -16.54 14.64 12.77
C PHE A 717 -15.45 13.58 12.77
N ASN A 718 -14.19 14.03 12.89
CA ASN A 718 -12.97 13.22 12.98
C ASN A 718 -12.66 12.28 11.79
N THR A 719 -13.61 12.08 10.87
CA THR A 719 -13.55 11.07 9.81
C THR A 719 -12.43 11.37 8.80
N LEU A 720 -12.12 12.64 8.53
CA LEU A 720 -11.05 13.06 7.60
C LEU A 720 -9.75 13.46 8.30
N GLU A 721 -9.91 14.07 9.47
CA GLU A 721 -8.88 14.82 10.19
C GLU A 721 -8.16 14.00 11.27
N ASN A 722 -8.81 12.96 11.82
CA ASN A 722 -8.29 12.19 12.94
C ASN A 722 -8.43 10.67 12.72
N PRO A 723 -7.50 10.03 11.98
CA PRO A 723 -7.49 8.56 11.82
C PRO A 723 -7.21 7.78 13.11
N GLY A 724 -6.91 8.46 14.22
CA GLY A 724 -6.82 7.86 15.55
C GLY A 724 -8.16 7.69 16.26
N ASP A 725 -9.24 8.30 15.75
CA ASP A 725 -10.58 8.12 16.32
C ASP A 725 -11.22 6.83 15.78
N TRP A 726 -11.23 5.80 16.62
CA TRP A 726 -11.81 4.51 16.29
C TRP A 726 -13.33 4.55 16.12
N ASN A 727 -14.02 5.59 16.55
CA ASN A 727 -15.45 5.77 16.30
C ASN A 727 -15.69 6.43 14.93
N ALA A 728 -14.87 7.42 14.56
CA ALA A 728 -14.88 8.10 13.26
C ALA A 728 -14.41 7.25 12.05
N MET A 729 -14.11 5.95 12.23
CA MET A 729 -13.56 5.13 11.15
C MET A 729 -14.48 5.13 9.90
N PRO A 730 -13.94 5.33 8.68
CA PRO A 730 -14.73 5.37 7.45
C PRO A 730 -15.66 4.16 7.25
N ASP A 731 -15.25 2.95 7.68
CA ASP A 731 -16.09 1.76 7.62
C ASP A 731 -17.29 1.81 8.57
N LYS A 732 -17.13 2.38 9.77
CA LYS A 732 -18.25 2.57 10.72
C LYS A 732 -19.22 3.61 10.19
N TYR A 733 -18.71 4.73 9.68
CA TYR A 733 -19.53 5.74 9.02
C TYR A 733 -20.29 5.13 7.85
N LEU A 734 -19.61 4.49 6.89
CA LEU A 734 -20.25 3.92 5.71
C LEU A 734 -21.29 2.86 6.09
N LYS A 735 -21.00 1.99 7.07
CA LYS A 735 -21.96 1.03 7.60
C LYS A 735 -23.24 1.72 8.11
N LYS A 736 -23.11 2.71 9.01
CA LYS A 736 -24.24 3.46 9.59
C LYS A 736 -25.02 4.23 8.50
N PHE A 737 -24.31 4.89 7.58
CA PHE A 737 -24.90 5.58 6.44
C PHE A 737 -25.72 4.62 5.56
N HIS A 738 -25.19 3.45 5.25
CA HIS A 738 -25.90 2.43 4.46
C HIS A 738 -27.09 1.83 5.20
N GLU A 739 -27.02 1.65 6.52
CA GLU A 739 -28.17 1.22 7.34
C GLU A 739 -29.32 2.24 7.27
N ILE A 740 -29.04 3.52 7.51
CA ILE A 740 -30.04 4.59 7.41
C ILE A 740 -30.56 4.73 5.98
N LYS A 741 -29.67 4.70 4.98
CA LYS A 741 -30.04 4.78 3.55
C LYS A 741 -30.91 3.61 3.09
N LYS A 742 -30.69 2.42 3.62
CA LYS A 742 -31.51 1.22 3.36
C LYS A 742 -32.93 1.37 3.91
N GLY A 743 -33.10 2.00 5.07
CA GLY A 743 -34.42 2.39 5.58
C GLY A 743 -35.06 3.55 4.82
N ASN A 744 -34.28 4.28 4.01
CA ASN A 744 -34.65 5.50 3.32
C ASN A 744 -34.30 5.46 1.81
N PRO A 745 -34.75 4.44 1.05
CA PRO A 745 -34.31 4.24 -0.33
C PRO A 745 -34.74 5.38 -1.26
N LYS A 746 -35.93 5.94 -1.03
CA LYS A 746 -36.49 7.08 -1.77
C LYS A 746 -35.89 8.43 -1.34
N ALA A 747 -35.27 8.51 -0.17
CA ALA A 747 -34.63 9.75 0.27
C ALA A 747 -33.39 10.02 -0.56
N LYS A 748 -33.26 11.25 -1.05
CA LYS A 748 -31.99 11.72 -1.60
C LYS A 748 -31.04 11.84 -0.41
N MET A 749 -29.89 11.18 -0.45
CA MET A 749 -28.94 11.19 0.66
C MET A 749 -27.51 11.49 0.22
N ALA A 750 -26.72 12.02 1.14
CA ALA A 750 -25.34 12.43 0.92
C ALA A 750 -24.51 12.32 2.21
N ILE A 751 -23.19 12.36 2.05
CA ILE A 751 -22.21 12.21 3.13
C ILE A 751 -21.75 13.60 3.59
N GLY A 752 -21.89 13.87 4.89
CA GLY A 752 -21.46 15.11 5.53
C GLY A 752 -20.27 14.81 6.43
N LEU A 753 -19.14 15.44 6.15
CA LEU A 753 -17.90 15.28 6.91
C LEU A 753 -17.59 16.62 7.54
N GLU A 754 -17.84 16.72 8.84
CA GLU A 754 -17.32 17.80 9.67
C GLU A 754 -15.79 17.73 9.61
N SER A 755 -15.11 18.87 9.65
CA SER A 755 -13.74 18.97 9.10
C SER A 755 -12.88 19.89 9.96
N HIS A 756 -12.70 19.49 11.20
CA HIS A 756 -12.19 20.30 12.30
C HIS A 756 -10.67 20.15 12.49
N PHE A 757 -9.88 20.44 11.45
CA PHE A 757 -8.43 20.22 11.46
C PHE A 757 -7.65 21.09 12.46
N ASP A 758 -6.63 20.54 13.13
CA ASP A 758 -5.56 21.35 13.75
C ASP A 758 -4.38 21.53 12.77
N ALA A 759 -3.95 20.42 12.15
CA ALA A 759 -3.04 20.41 11.01
C ALA A 759 -3.49 19.30 10.05
N PRO A 760 -3.61 19.56 8.73
CA PRO A 760 -4.17 18.60 7.81
C PRO A 760 -3.18 17.50 7.43
N ASN A 761 -3.59 16.24 7.60
CA ASN A 761 -2.99 15.12 6.88
C ASN A 761 -3.72 14.95 5.54
N ILE A 762 -3.23 15.67 4.52
CA ILE A 762 -3.86 15.71 3.19
C ILE A 762 -3.88 14.34 2.49
N ALA A 763 -2.87 13.50 2.73
CA ALA A 763 -2.86 12.13 2.20
C ALA A 763 -3.96 11.25 2.85
N ASN A 764 -4.18 11.38 4.16
CA ASN A 764 -5.31 10.74 4.84
C ASN A 764 -6.65 11.28 4.32
N MET A 765 -6.78 12.60 4.18
CA MET A 765 -7.98 13.24 3.65
C MET A 765 -8.32 12.73 2.25
N ARG A 766 -7.34 12.61 1.33
CA ARG A 766 -7.54 11.99 0.00
C ARG A 766 -8.01 10.54 0.14
N ALA A 767 -7.27 9.71 0.86
CA ALA A 767 -7.57 8.28 0.99
C ALA A 767 -8.95 8.00 1.60
N VAL A 768 -9.35 8.80 2.59
CA VAL A 768 -10.70 8.73 3.15
C VAL A 768 -11.73 9.25 2.16
N LEU A 769 -11.53 10.38 1.48
CA LEU A 769 -12.48 10.87 0.48
C LEU A 769 -12.69 9.89 -0.68
N ASP A 770 -11.63 9.24 -1.16
CA ASP A 770 -11.70 8.17 -2.17
C ASP A 770 -12.52 6.98 -1.64
N LYS A 771 -12.33 6.60 -0.37
CA LYS A 771 -13.11 5.54 0.29
C LYS A 771 -14.57 5.93 0.48
N MET A 772 -14.87 7.14 0.94
CA MET A 772 -16.24 7.64 1.11
C MET A 772 -16.96 7.79 -0.25
N ALA A 773 -16.22 8.06 -1.33
CA ALA A 773 -16.76 8.15 -2.68
C ALA A 773 -17.32 6.81 -3.23
N THR A 774 -16.88 5.68 -2.67
CA THR A 774 -17.43 4.35 -3.03
C THR A 774 -18.93 4.24 -2.76
N ALA A 775 -19.50 5.08 -1.88
CA ALA A 775 -20.94 5.15 -1.64
C ALA A 775 -21.76 5.72 -2.82
N GLY A 776 -21.11 6.31 -3.84
CA GLY A 776 -21.78 6.81 -5.05
C GLY A 776 -22.71 8.01 -4.84
N VAL A 777 -22.65 8.65 -3.67
CA VAL A 777 -23.44 9.83 -3.29
C VAL A 777 -22.57 11.09 -3.19
N PRO A 778 -23.16 12.30 -3.25
CA PRO A 778 -22.42 13.52 -3.01
C PRO A 778 -21.72 13.52 -1.63
N ILE A 779 -20.47 13.97 -1.58
CA ILE A 779 -19.77 14.29 -0.34
C ILE A 779 -19.76 15.81 -0.16
N TRP A 780 -19.98 16.26 1.07
CA TRP A 780 -19.78 17.65 1.48
C TRP A 780 -18.81 17.71 2.65
N LEU A 781 -17.88 18.66 2.57
CA LEU A 781 -17.15 19.11 3.77
C LEU A 781 -18.04 20.16 4.43
N THR A 782 -18.54 19.87 5.63
CA THR A 782 -19.69 20.60 6.20
C THR A 782 -19.29 21.67 7.20
N GLU A 783 -18.18 21.45 7.91
CA GLU A 783 -17.73 22.28 9.02
C GLU A 783 -16.20 22.45 8.95
N VAL A 784 -15.70 23.00 7.84
CA VAL A 784 -14.25 23.19 7.64
C VAL A 784 -13.75 24.36 8.49
N ASP A 785 -13.00 24.06 9.54
CA ASP A 785 -12.16 25.03 10.23
C ASP A 785 -10.75 24.50 10.50
N VAL A 786 -9.88 25.40 10.93
CA VAL A 786 -8.46 25.11 11.16
C VAL A 786 -7.99 25.78 12.45
N GLY A 787 -7.33 25.04 13.33
CA GLY A 787 -6.65 25.60 14.51
C GLY A 787 -5.39 26.42 14.18
N GLY A 788 -4.90 27.20 15.15
CA GLY A 788 -3.56 27.83 15.10
C GLY A 788 -3.54 29.34 14.87
N THR A 789 -2.46 29.85 14.26
CA THR A 789 -2.19 31.29 14.06
C THR A 789 -2.35 31.69 12.60
N ASP A 790 -2.79 32.92 12.34
CA ASP A 790 -3.27 33.44 11.04
C ASP A 790 -2.50 32.95 9.79
N ALA A 791 -1.16 33.03 9.81
CA ALA A 791 -0.33 32.65 8.68
C ALA A 791 -0.27 31.13 8.43
N LYS A 792 -0.25 30.31 9.50
CA LYS A 792 -0.30 28.85 9.40
C LYS A 792 -1.72 28.37 9.10
N GLN A 793 -2.71 29.00 9.74
CA GLN A 793 -4.14 28.73 9.56
C GLN A 793 -4.53 28.95 8.09
N ALA A 794 -4.07 30.05 7.46
CA ALA A 794 -4.25 30.26 6.02
C ALA A 794 -3.57 29.16 5.19
N HIS A 795 -2.31 28.79 5.47
CA HIS A 795 -1.64 27.75 4.69
C HIS A 795 -2.34 26.39 4.75
N TYR A 796 -2.78 25.96 5.93
CA TYR A 796 -3.52 24.72 6.11
C TYR A 796 -4.92 24.77 5.49
N LEU A 797 -5.63 25.91 5.61
CA LEU A 797 -6.90 26.12 4.93
C LEU A 797 -6.74 26.03 3.40
N GLU A 798 -5.66 26.58 2.82
CA GLU A 798 -5.39 26.43 1.37
C GLU A 798 -5.33 24.95 0.99
N GLN A 799 -4.62 24.14 1.78
CA GLN A 799 -4.47 22.71 1.50
C GLN A 799 -5.81 21.97 1.54
N ILE A 800 -6.58 22.13 2.62
CA ILE A 800 -7.88 21.46 2.83
C ILE A 800 -8.88 21.88 1.75
N LEU A 801 -8.97 23.18 1.44
CA LEU A 801 -9.91 23.69 0.44
C LEU A 801 -9.57 23.23 -0.97
N ARG A 802 -8.28 23.16 -1.34
CA ARG A 802 -7.85 22.62 -2.64
C ARG A 802 -8.13 21.12 -2.74
N GLU A 803 -7.83 20.37 -1.69
CA GLU A 803 -8.07 18.92 -1.58
C GLU A 803 -9.55 18.59 -1.77
N GLY A 804 -10.43 19.25 -1.01
CA GLY A 804 -11.87 19.12 -1.17
C GLY A 804 -12.39 19.57 -2.53
N TYR A 805 -11.89 20.68 -3.09
CA TYR A 805 -12.37 21.20 -4.38
C TYR A 805 -11.98 20.31 -5.58
N SER A 806 -10.78 19.70 -5.54
CA SER A 806 -10.28 18.83 -6.60
C SER A 806 -10.94 17.45 -6.61
N HIS A 807 -11.33 16.93 -5.44
CA HIS A 807 -11.80 15.56 -5.28
C HIS A 807 -13.12 15.28 -6.04
N PRO A 808 -13.22 14.25 -6.90
CA PRO A 808 -14.37 14.05 -7.81
C PRO A 808 -15.73 13.95 -7.11
N ALA A 809 -15.83 13.25 -5.98
CA ALA A 809 -17.09 13.05 -5.26
C ALA A 809 -17.53 14.24 -4.38
N VAL A 810 -16.65 15.21 -4.12
CA VAL A 810 -17.00 16.38 -3.29
C VAL A 810 -17.79 17.38 -4.14
N GLN A 811 -18.98 17.74 -3.65
CA GLN A 811 -19.94 18.61 -4.35
C GLN A 811 -20.28 19.90 -3.59
N GLY A 812 -19.65 20.14 -2.44
CA GLY A 812 -19.72 21.43 -1.76
C GLY A 812 -18.84 21.49 -0.53
N ILE A 813 -18.49 22.71 -0.13
CA ILE A 813 -17.71 23.00 1.07
C ILE A 813 -18.36 24.14 1.83
N VAL A 814 -18.57 23.93 3.13
CA VAL A 814 -19.00 24.94 4.10
C VAL A 814 -17.94 25.04 5.20
N MET A 815 -17.46 26.26 5.45
CA MET A 815 -16.47 26.54 6.49
C MET A 815 -17.15 26.88 7.83
N TRP A 816 -16.53 26.53 8.94
CA TRP A 816 -17.03 26.81 10.29
C TRP A 816 -16.40 28.08 10.88
N ALA A 817 -16.63 29.21 10.20
CA ALA A 817 -15.98 30.49 10.49
C ALA A 817 -16.99 31.64 10.67
N SER A 818 -18.07 31.40 11.41
CA SER A 818 -19.08 32.43 11.68
C SER A 818 -18.49 33.57 12.53
N TRP A 819 -18.98 34.79 12.32
CA TRP A 819 -18.51 35.97 13.05
C TRP A 819 -19.49 36.38 14.14
N THR A 820 -18.97 36.69 15.33
CA THR A 820 -19.70 37.44 16.37
C THR A 820 -18.89 38.66 16.81
N PRO A 821 -19.51 39.68 17.45
CA PRO A 821 -18.77 40.78 18.07
C PRO A 821 -17.74 40.36 19.13
N LYS A 822 -17.81 39.12 19.63
CA LYS A 822 -16.88 38.54 20.61
C LYS A 822 -15.74 37.72 19.97
N GLY A 823 -15.75 37.56 18.64
CA GLY A 823 -14.86 36.64 17.90
C GLY A 823 -15.60 35.47 17.26
N CYS A 824 -14.85 34.46 16.84
CA CYS A 824 -15.31 33.23 16.18
C CYS A 824 -14.84 32.01 16.98
N TYR A 825 -15.30 30.80 16.62
CA TYR A 825 -14.96 29.57 17.36
C TYR A 825 -13.47 29.20 17.27
N ARG A 826 -13.00 28.75 16.10
CA ARG A 826 -11.57 28.44 15.84
C ARG A 826 -10.94 29.34 14.78
N MET A 827 -11.74 29.79 13.80
CA MET A 827 -11.27 30.52 12.63
C MET A 827 -12.18 31.73 12.35
N CYS A 828 -11.60 32.91 12.17
CA CYS A 828 -12.31 34.10 11.70
C CYS A 828 -11.85 34.45 10.28
N LEU A 829 -12.78 34.62 9.33
CA LEU A 829 -12.42 35.12 7.99
C LEU A 829 -12.18 36.65 7.97
N THR A 830 -12.67 37.37 8.97
CA THR A 830 -12.71 38.84 8.98
C THR A 830 -12.71 39.40 10.40
N ASP A 831 -12.23 40.64 10.57
CA ASP A 831 -12.31 41.40 11.82
C ASP A 831 -13.71 42.03 12.05
N ASN A 832 -13.86 42.74 13.18
CA ASN A 832 -15.11 43.42 13.56
C ASN A 832 -15.49 44.60 12.66
N GLN A 833 -14.65 44.97 11.69
CA GLN A 833 -14.88 46.02 10.70
C GLN A 833 -15.15 45.44 9.29
N PHE A 834 -15.28 44.11 9.18
CA PHE A 834 -15.44 43.38 7.92
C PHE A 834 -14.27 43.56 6.94
N LYS A 835 -13.07 43.80 7.48
CA LYS A 835 -11.83 43.66 6.74
C LYS A 835 -11.33 42.22 6.88
N ASN A 836 -10.92 41.61 5.78
CA ASN A 836 -10.41 40.25 5.76
C ASN A 836 -9.21 40.07 6.69
N LEU A 837 -9.15 38.90 7.33
CA LEU A 837 -7.94 38.32 7.90
C LEU A 837 -7.22 37.46 6.83
N PRO A 838 -6.00 36.97 7.04
CA PRO A 838 -5.26 36.23 6.00
C PRO A 838 -6.00 35.01 5.41
N VAL A 839 -6.81 34.31 6.22
CA VAL A 839 -7.72 33.25 5.77
C VAL A 839 -8.86 33.77 4.88
N GLY A 840 -9.36 34.98 5.11
CA GLY A 840 -10.35 35.65 4.25
C GLY A 840 -9.78 36.10 2.91
N ASP A 841 -8.55 36.65 2.90
CA ASP A 841 -7.85 37.02 1.67
C ASP A 841 -7.52 35.79 0.81
N LEU A 842 -7.15 34.67 1.45
CA LEU A 842 -7.01 33.38 0.79
C LEU A 842 -8.33 32.91 0.17
N VAL A 843 -9.44 32.97 0.91
CA VAL A 843 -10.77 32.58 0.42
C VAL A 843 -11.17 33.43 -0.79
N ASP A 844 -10.96 34.74 -0.76
CA ASP A 844 -11.22 35.62 -1.91
C ASP A 844 -10.31 35.31 -3.11
N SER A 845 -9.06 34.91 -2.86
CA SER A 845 -8.13 34.45 -3.90
C SER A 845 -8.62 33.16 -4.57
N LEU A 846 -9.02 32.14 -3.80
CA LEU A 846 -9.54 30.87 -4.32
C LEU A 846 -10.86 31.06 -5.07
N ILE A 847 -11.79 31.87 -4.55
CA ILE A 847 -13.05 32.22 -5.23
C ILE A 847 -12.79 32.92 -6.58
N LYS A 848 -11.69 33.65 -6.72
CA LYS A 848 -11.27 34.28 -7.98
C LYS A 848 -10.57 33.28 -8.91
N GLU A 849 -9.69 32.42 -8.38
CA GLU A 849 -8.95 31.40 -9.12
C GLU A 849 -9.88 30.37 -9.78
N TRP A 850 -10.92 29.94 -9.07
CA TRP A 850 -11.85 28.90 -9.54
C TRP A 850 -12.86 29.41 -10.59
N LYS A 851 -12.87 30.70 -10.93
CA LYS A 851 -13.72 31.31 -11.97
C LYS A 851 -12.96 31.46 -13.28
N THR A 852 -13.42 30.81 -14.35
CA THR A 852 -12.85 30.97 -15.70
C THR A 852 -13.49 32.14 -16.45
N ARG A 853 -12.68 32.87 -17.24
CA ARG A 853 -13.12 33.88 -18.21
C ARG A 853 -12.44 33.60 -19.55
N ALA A 854 -13.15 33.78 -20.66
CA ALA A 854 -12.58 33.61 -22.00
C ALA A 854 -12.84 34.84 -22.87
N VAL A 855 -11.87 35.19 -23.71
CA VAL A 855 -11.96 36.26 -24.72
C VAL A 855 -11.24 35.77 -25.97
N GLY A 856 -11.86 35.90 -27.13
CA GLY A 856 -11.28 35.43 -28.39
C GLY A 856 -11.99 35.98 -29.62
N THR A 857 -11.55 35.54 -30.78
CA THR A 857 -12.09 35.91 -32.09
C THR A 857 -12.35 34.64 -32.91
N THR A 858 -13.48 34.54 -33.59
CA THR A 858 -13.88 33.32 -34.33
C THR A 858 -12.98 33.01 -35.54
N GLY A 859 -12.72 31.73 -35.75
CA GLY A 859 -12.00 31.20 -36.91
C GLY A 859 -12.82 31.18 -38.20
N GLU A 860 -12.27 30.58 -39.27
CA GLU A 860 -12.95 30.47 -40.58
C GLU A 860 -14.25 29.66 -40.53
N ASP A 861 -14.35 28.71 -39.58
CA ASP A 861 -15.55 27.94 -39.25
C ASP A 861 -16.57 28.71 -38.39
N GLY A 862 -16.28 29.97 -38.08
CA GLY A 862 -17.09 30.83 -37.22
C GLY A 862 -17.06 30.46 -35.74
N SER A 863 -16.12 29.63 -35.26
CA SER A 863 -16.09 29.17 -33.87
C SER A 863 -14.90 29.71 -33.04
N ILE A 864 -15.08 29.73 -31.72
CA ILE A 864 -13.99 29.69 -30.75
C ILE A 864 -14.17 28.50 -29.79
N GLN A 865 -13.07 27.98 -29.28
CA GLN A 865 -13.07 26.99 -28.20
C GLN A 865 -12.51 27.61 -26.92
N ALA A 866 -13.14 27.33 -25.79
CA ALA A 866 -12.69 27.75 -24.46
C ALA A 866 -12.95 26.64 -23.44
N LYS A 867 -12.09 26.53 -22.42
CA LYS A 867 -12.29 25.60 -21.30
C LYS A 867 -12.87 26.37 -20.11
N LEU A 868 -14.12 26.12 -19.77
CA LEU A 868 -14.91 26.90 -18.80
C LEU A 868 -15.28 26.05 -17.59
N ALA A 869 -15.20 26.64 -16.39
CA ALA A 869 -15.63 26.00 -15.14
C ALA A 869 -17.15 25.75 -15.13
N HIS A 870 -17.64 24.83 -14.30
CA HIS A 870 -19.07 24.69 -14.06
C HIS A 870 -19.66 25.98 -13.47
N GLY A 871 -20.78 26.45 -14.02
CA GLY A 871 -21.39 27.72 -13.64
C GLY A 871 -22.30 28.34 -14.71
N GLU A 872 -22.74 29.56 -14.43
CA GLU A 872 -23.55 30.38 -15.32
C GLU A 872 -22.68 31.50 -15.91
N TYR A 873 -22.84 31.76 -17.21
CA TYR A 873 -22.01 32.70 -17.96
C TYR A 873 -22.84 33.63 -18.83
N SER A 874 -22.37 34.88 -18.98
CA SER A 874 -22.78 35.77 -20.06
C SER A 874 -21.79 35.67 -21.22
N VAL A 875 -22.31 35.40 -22.41
CA VAL A 875 -21.57 35.35 -23.68
C VAL A 875 -21.98 36.55 -24.52
N ASN A 876 -21.06 37.48 -24.74
CA ASN A 876 -21.26 38.60 -25.64
C ASN A 876 -20.50 38.33 -26.94
N VAL A 877 -21.18 38.43 -28.08
CA VAL A 877 -20.58 38.30 -29.41
C VAL A 877 -20.77 39.60 -30.18
N THR A 878 -19.72 40.08 -30.85
CA THR A 878 -19.73 41.31 -31.65
C THR A 878 -19.29 41.02 -33.08
N HIS A 879 -20.13 41.38 -34.05
CA HIS A 879 -19.90 41.16 -35.48
C HIS A 879 -18.79 42.11 -36.00
N PRO A 880 -17.80 41.63 -36.77
CA PRO A 880 -16.63 42.43 -37.12
C PRO A 880 -16.93 43.61 -38.06
N ALA A 881 -17.80 43.41 -39.06
CA ALA A 881 -18.11 44.45 -40.05
C ALA A 881 -19.19 45.46 -39.63
N THR A 882 -20.28 45.02 -38.97
CA THR A 882 -21.42 45.87 -38.59
C THR A 882 -21.33 46.43 -37.17
N ASN A 883 -20.41 45.90 -36.34
CA ASN A 883 -20.31 46.18 -34.90
C ASN A 883 -21.62 45.92 -34.10
N SER A 884 -22.58 45.19 -34.69
CA SER A 884 -23.76 44.69 -33.97
C SER A 884 -23.33 43.66 -32.93
N SER A 885 -24.07 43.58 -31.81
CA SER A 885 -23.73 42.69 -30.71
C SER A 885 -24.94 41.96 -30.16
N SER A 886 -24.76 40.68 -29.83
CA SER A 886 -25.74 39.85 -29.14
C SER A 886 -25.18 39.39 -27.80
N ALA A 887 -26.06 39.25 -26.81
CA ALA A 887 -25.73 38.82 -25.47
C ALA A 887 -26.60 37.62 -25.09
N HIS A 888 -25.95 36.51 -24.75
CA HIS A 888 -26.58 35.23 -24.46
C HIS A 888 -26.18 34.74 -23.07
N LYS A 889 -27.02 33.91 -22.45
CA LYS A 889 -26.69 33.21 -21.21
C LYS A 889 -26.48 31.73 -21.52
N ILE A 890 -25.36 31.17 -21.06
CA ILE A 890 -25.10 29.73 -21.12
C ILE A 890 -24.87 29.18 -19.71
N LYS A 891 -25.18 27.89 -19.54
CA LYS A 891 -24.92 27.14 -18.31
C LYS A 891 -23.99 25.99 -18.65
N VAL A 892 -22.83 25.95 -18.00
CA VAL A 892 -21.81 24.91 -18.17
C VAL A 892 -21.91 23.96 -16.98
N GLY A 893 -22.05 22.67 -17.23
CA GLY A 893 -22.26 21.66 -16.18
C GLY A 893 -22.09 20.22 -16.68
N PRO A 894 -22.26 19.21 -15.81
CA PRO A 894 -22.08 17.79 -16.15
C PRO A 894 -22.88 17.33 -17.38
N ASP A 895 -24.08 17.87 -17.58
CA ASP A 895 -24.99 17.48 -18.68
C ASP A 895 -25.08 18.52 -19.82
N SER A 896 -24.31 19.61 -19.78
CA SER A 896 -24.38 20.66 -20.81
C SER A 896 -23.78 20.19 -22.15
N HIS A 897 -24.49 20.43 -23.25
CA HIS A 897 -23.97 20.20 -24.61
C HIS A 897 -22.66 20.98 -24.86
N PRO A 898 -21.66 20.40 -25.54
CA PRO A 898 -20.33 21.01 -25.72
C PRO A 898 -20.30 22.10 -26.82
N VAL A 899 -21.35 22.23 -27.62
CA VAL A 899 -21.45 23.20 -28.74
C VAL A 899 -22.66 24.10 -28.53
N HIS A 900 -22.42 25.41 -28.50
CA HIS A 900 -23.46 26.44 -28.49
C HIS A 900 -23.37 27.27 -29.77
N LYS A 901 -24.33 27.07 -30.69
CA LYS A 901 -24.51 27.93 -31.86
C LYS A 901 -25.31 29.17 -31.44
N LEU A 902 -24.75 30.35 -31.68
CA LEU A 902 -25.37 31.64 -31.37
C LEU A 902 -25.62 32.39 -32.66
N GLU A 903 -26.89 32.67 -32.95
CA GLU A 903 -27.28 33.50 -34.09
C GLU A 903 -27.04 34.97 -33.79
N ILE A 904 -26.47 35.67 -34.77
CA ILE A 904 -26.32 37.12 -34.77
C ILE A 904 -27.26 37.67 -35.83
N HIS A 905 -28.36 38.25 -35.40
CA HIS A 905 -29.23 39.01 -36.29
C HIS A 905 -28.59 40.36 -36.62
N HIS A 906 -28.79 40.80 -37.87
CA HIS A 906 -28.41 42.13 -38.36
C HIS A 906 -29.34 43.21 -37.83
#